data_AF-A0A3F3QG46-F1
#
_entry.id   AF-A0A3F3QG46-F1
#
_cell.length_a   1.000
_cell.length_b   1.000
_cell.length_c   1.000
_cell.angle_alpha   90.00
_cell.angle_beta   90.00
_cell.angle_gamma   90.00
#
_symmetry.space_group_name_H-M   'P 1'
#
loop_
_entity.id
_entity.type
_entity.pdbx_description
1 polymer ?
#
loop_
_entity_poly.entity_id
_entity_poly.type
_entity_poly.pdbx_seq_one_letter_code
_entity_poly.pdbx_strand_id
1 'polypeptide(L)'
;MAPVGLLTKLRTLITKDYDEPAISTQTAAFLSVCLTLIYVVPFYVNPTTRPSPTLSRDAPSVIRARIRAVTFSCTISSLVVLWLVAAKENASFSRALHFLGWWPVGLVDIFRSLLLTAILFAGPLFERGVAEGEWREWIRGGRVTASLRSWIGWRNYVAGPITEEVMFRSAIVPLHLLAKVDPGRIVFVAPLYFGIAHVHHFYEFRLTHPDTSIVAAILRSVFQFGYTTIFGWYATFVYLRTGSLLAVILAHTFCNWCGLPRLWGRVETGVPIGPPMVKGKGSSDVAYGQLSLGWTVAYYVILVAGAIGFFQTLWPLTESLNALASFSARLFSCTSLRSNRSRIPLDIPPPFPITKTCPEPSCSCPSTPSMPAPIDYDQPLNGTMAAYAQQLLICTGQRDWTSRIEEDGQGQNWGELVRGLKSLLGRGGKYADPFNNILVTNASFLPSSSSSLSTSASTPQTASAFLFPSFKYFPSIPVSLPDSAPATTDLSTFVRAFLLPIESRHGGQIRDQALAAEFPDAVDLQHSPVVLICGHGGRDMRCGVMAPVLETEFQRVLQSKGYTSAGSDNSVVDSPEHAHIGLISHVGGHKYAGNVIVYIPPGMKEAGSSSPHPLAGKGIWYGRIEPKHVQGVVEETILGGKVITDHFRGAVDRESGVLRL
;
A
#
# COMPACT_ATOMS: atom_id res chain seq x y z
N MET A 1 -1.70 74.88 -26.71
CA MET A 1 -2.28 74.27 -25.50
C MET A 1 -2.08 72.76 -25.60
N ALA A 2 -0.91 72.28 -25.18
CA ALA A 2 -0.66 71.57 -23.92
C ALA A 2 -0.69 70.03 -24.14
N PRO A 3 0.24 69.27 -23.55
CA PRO A 3 0.98 68.26 -24.29
C PRO A 3 0.43 66.85 -24.04
N VAL A 4 -0.70 66.52 -24.67
CA VAL A 4 -1.27 65.17 -24.54
C VAL A 4 -0.31 64.12 -25.15
N GLY A 5 0.34 64.43 -26.27
CA GLY A 5 1.30 63.51 -26.91
C GLY A 5 2.59 63.27 -26.11
N LEU A 6 3.06 64.26 -25.33
CA LEU A 6 4.24 64.09 -24.47
C LEU A 6 3.87 63.33 -23.20
N LEU A 7 2.71 63.60 -22.58
CA LEU A 7 2.22 62.86 -21.43
C LEU A 7 1.86 61.41 -21.78
N THR A 8 1.28 61.14 -22.96
CA THR A 8 1.01 59.76 -23.39
C THR A 8 2.29 59.04 -23.77
N LYS A 9 3.29 59.72 -24.40
CA LYS A 9 4.62 59.14 -24.65
C LYS A 9 5.45 58.97 -23.39
N LEU A 10 5.39 59.89 -22.44
CA LEU A 10 5.99 59.75 -21.10
C LEU A 10 5.28 58.64 -20.33
N ARG A 11 3.95 58.56 -20.37
CA ARG A 11 3.21 57.49 -19.71
C ARG A 11 3.49 56.15 -20.35
N THR A 12 3.63 56.05 -21.68
CA THR A 12 4.03 54.80 -22.34
C THR A 12 5.50 54.47 -22.14
N LEU A 13 6.43 55.44 -22.11
CA LEU A 13 7.85 55.23 -21.78
C LEU A 13 8.06 54.85 -20.31
N ILE A 14 7.37 55.52 -19.40
CA ILE A 14 7.32 55.21 -17.96
C ILE A 14 6.69 53.83 -17.78
N THR A 15 5.53 53.51 -18.39
CA THR A 15 4.98 52.14 -18.30
C THR A 15 5.87 51.10 -18.98
N LYS A 16 6.65 51.45 -20.01
CA LYS A 16 7.61 50.53 -20.64
C LYS A 16 8.74 50.15 -19.68
N ASP A 17 9.28 51.13 -18.95
CA ASP A 17 10.31 50.89 -17.93
C ASP A 17 9.78 50.12 -16.71
N TYR A 18 8.48 50.25 -16.38
CA TYR A 18 7.87 49.53 -15.25
C TYR A 18 7.36 48.12 -15.60
N ASP A 19 7.07 47.80 -16.87
CA ASP A 19 6.54 46.49 -17.29
C ASP A 19 7.59 45.51 -17.85
N GLU A 20 8.81 45.94 -18.16
CA GLU A 20 9.85 45.01 -18.57
C GLU A 20 10.30 44.09 -17.41
N PRO A 21 10.43 42.77 -17.63
CA PRO A 21 10.87 41.84 -16.59
C PRO A 21 12.35 42.03 -16.29
N ALA A 22 12.71 42.00 -15.00
CA ALA A 22 14.08 42.20 -14.53
C ALA A 22 15.06 41.14 -15.06
N ILE A 23 14.55 39.93 -15.32
CA ILE A 23 15.25 38.83 -16.00
C ILE A 23 14.30 38.14 -16.98
N SER A 24 14.81 37.51 -18.03
CA SER A 24 13.97 36.73 -18.94
C SER A 24 13.42 35.46 -18.26
N THR A 25 12.31 34.93 -18.76
CA THR A 25 11.74 33.66 -18.27
C THR A 25 12.69 32.47 -18.47
N GLN A 26 13.47 32.48 -19.55
CA GLN A 26 14.52 31.48 -19.81
C GLN A 26 15.65 31.58 -18.79
N THR A 27 16.06 32.80 -18.44
CA THR A 27 17.07 33.04 -17.41
C THR A 27 16.58 32.56 -16.04
N ALA A 28 15.33 32.84 -15.67
CA ALA A 28 14.73 32.36 -14.43
C ALA A 28 14.68 30.83 -14.37
N ALA A 29 14.27 30.18 -15.46
CA ALA A 29 14.25 28.72 -15.56
C ALA A 29 15.66 28.12 -15.45
N PHE A 30 16.65 28.68 -16.16
CA PHE A 30 18.04 28.24 -16.09
C PHE A 30 18.61 28.37 -14.68
N LEU A 31 18.46 29.54 -14.05
CA LEU A 31 18.91 29.76 -12.68
C LEU A 31 18.22 28.81 -11.70
N SER A 32 16.94 28.50 -11.89
CA SER A 32 16.20 27.56 -11.04
C SER A 32 16.72 26.13 -11.15
N VAL A 33 17.10 25.68 -12.36
CA VAL A 33 17.79 24.40 -12.54
C VAL A 33 19.16 24.42 -11.85
N CYS A 34 19.95 25.49 -12.03
CA CYS A 34 21.25 25.63 -11.36
C CYS A 34 21.14 25.59 -9.83
N LEU A 35 20.17 26.30 -9.25
CA LEU A 35 19.91 26.27 -7.80
C LEU A 35 19.50 24.87 -7.33
N THR A 36 18.67 24.17 -8.09
CA THR A 36 18.29 22.78 -7.80
C THR A 36 19.49 21.84 -7.82
N LEU A 37 20.40 22.00 -8.79
CA LEU A 37 21.64 21.22 -8.86
C LEU A 37 22.58 21.55 -7.69
N ILE A 38 22.75 22.83 -7.33
CA ILE A 38 23.53 23.25 -6.17
C ILE A 38 22.99 22.65 -4.85
N TYR A 39 21.68 22.43 -4.78
CA TYR A 39 21.05 21.76 -3.64
C TYR A 39 21.36 20.25 -3.60
N VAL A 40 21.33 19.56 -4.74
CA VAL A 40 21.38 18.09 -4.81
C VAL A 40 22.78 17.51 -5.02
N VAL A 41 23.59 18.12 -5.88
CA VAL A 41 24.92 17.63 -6.27
C VAL A 41 25.87 17.41 -5.07
N PRO A 42 25.89 18.26 -4.02
CA PRO A 42 26.76 18.05 -2.86
C PRO A 42 26.61 16.67 -2.21
N PHE A 43 25.43 16.04 -2.31
CA PHE A 43 25.21 14.69 -1.81
C PHE A 43 26.06 13.64 -2.50
N TYR A 44 26.46 13.86 -3.75
CA TYR A 44 27.19 12.89 -4.57
C TYR A 44 28.71 13.11 -4.57
N VAL A 45 29.15 14.32 -4.25
CA VAL A 45 30.57 14.71 -4.32
C VAL A 45 31.33 14.27 -3.07
N ASN A 46 30.72 14.31 -1.89
CA ASN A 46 31.39 13.96 -0.64
C ASN A 46 31.20 12.47 -0.28
N PRO A 47 32.27 11.69 -0.02
CA PRO A 47 32.17 10.29 0.39
C PRO A 47 31.29 10.05 1.62
N THR A 48 31.17 11.04 2.52
CA THR A 48 30.36 10.95 3.74
C THR A 48 28.87 11.15 3.51
N THR A 49 28.48 11.74 2.38
CA THR A 49 27.07 11.97 2.00
C THR A 49 26.62 11.07 0.86
N ARG A 50 27.57 10.59 0.04
CA ARG A 50 27.33 9.79 -1.17
C ARG A 50 26.55 8.52 -0.81
N PRO A 51 25.40 8.27 -1.47
CA PRO A 51 24.70 7.01 -1.32
C PRO A 51 25.63 5.83 -1.62
N SER A 52 25.73 4.88 -0.69
CA SER A 52 26.46 3.63 -0.87
C SER A 52 25.66 2.45 -0.31
N PRO A 53 25.89 1.21 -0.79
CA PRO A 53 25.21 0.03 -0.26
C PRO A 53 25.53 -0.28 1.21
N THR A 54 26.67 0.19 1.72
CA THR A 54 27.20 -0.13 3.05
C THR A 54 26.94 0.95 4.09
N LEU A 55 26.53 2.16 3.68
CA LEU A 55 26.33 3.30 4.57
C LEU A 55 24.85 3.69 4.60
N SER A 56 24.17 3.34 5.69
CA SER A 56 22.77 3.69 5.87
C SER A 56 22.56 5.20 5.89
N ARG A 57 21.58 5.67 5.10
CA ARG A 57 21.09 7.06 5.07
C ARG A 57 20.67 7.59 6.45
N ASP A 58 20.18 6.69 7.30
CA ASP A 58 19.66 7.04 8.62
C ASP A 58 20.76 7.06 9.70
N ALA A 59 22.02 6.84 9.33
CA ALA A 59 23.15 7.00 10.23
C ALA A 59 23.33 8.47 10.67
N PRO A 60 23.49 8.76 11.98
CA PRO A 60 23.64 10.13 12.49
C PRO A 60 24.81 10.93 11.88
N SER A 61 25.89 10.27 11.47
CA SER A 61 27.01 10.90 10.76
C SER A 61 26.60 11.40 9.36
N VAL A 62 25.88 10.58 8.60
CA VAL A 62 25.38 10.91 7.26
C VAL A 62 24.33 12.02 7.33
N ILE A 63 23.40 11.93 8.28
CA ILE A 63 22.37 12.96 8.49
C ILE A 63 23.04 14.32 8.76
N ARG A 64 24.01 14.38 9.68
CA ARG A 64 24.74 15.62 9.99
C ARG A 64 25.52 16.17 8.79
N ALA A 65 26.21 15.30 8.04
CA ALA A 65 26.98 15.72 6.87
C ALA A 65 26.06 16.29 5.78
N ARG A 66 24.93 15.62 5.51
CA ARG A 66 23.92 16.08 4.54
C ARG A 66 23.30 17.40 4.96
N ILE A 67 22.90 17.55 6.23
CA ILE A 67 22.36 18.82 6.77
C ILE A 67 23.37 19.95 6.56
N ARG A 68 24.64 19.75 6.90
CA ARG A 68 25.68 20.78 6.69
C ARG A 68 25.81 21.18 5.22
N ALA A 69 25.81 20.20 4.32
CA ALA A 69 25.90 20.44 2.89
C ALA A 69 24.70 21.24 2.37
N VAL A 70 23.46 20.84 2.67
CA VAL A 70 22.27 21.58 2.20
C VAL A 70 22.14 22.95 2.83
N THR A 71 22.49 23.11 4.10
CA THR A 71 22.46 24.42 4.76
C THR A 71 23.44 25.37 4.08
N PHE A 72 24.65 24.91 3.75
CA PHE A 72 25.62 25.71 3.01
C PHE A 72 25.10 26.11 1.62
N SER A 73 24.53 25.17 0.87
CA SER A 73 23.89 25.44 -0.43
C SER A 73 22.75 26.46 -0.30
N CYS A 74 21.87 26.30 0.69
CA CYS A 74 20.77 27.23 0.94
C CYS A 74 21.25 28.64 1.28
N THR A 75 22.29 28.78 2.12
CA THR A 75 22.86 30.07 2.47
C THR A 75 23.43 30.79 1.25
N ILE A 76 24.25 30.11 0.45
CA ILE A 76 24.83 30.70 -0.77
C ILE A 76 23.73 31.09 -1.75
N SER A 77 22.80 30.17 -2.04
CA SER A 77 21.71 30.44 -2.96
C SER A 77 20.83 31.59 -2.51
N SER A 78 20.52 31.68 -1.21
CA SER A 78 19.74 32.79 -0.65
C SER A 78 20.47 34.12 -0.77
N LEU A 79 21.78 34.17 -0.50
CA LEU A 79 22.58 35.38 -0.65
C LEU A 79 22.66 35.84 -2.12
N VAL A 80 22.83 34.89 -3.05
CA VAL A 80 22.86 35.18 -4.49
C VAL A 80 21.51 35.73 -4.97
N VAL A 81 20.40 35.10 -4.59
CA VAL A 81 19.05 35.56 -4.97
C VAL A 81 18.74 36.90 -4.30
N LEU A 82 19.08 37.09 -3.02
CA LEU A 82 18.91 38.35 -2.32
C LEU A 82 19.68 39.49 -3.00
N TRP A 83 20.94 39.25 -3.37
CA TRP A 83 21.75 40.20 -4.12
C TRP A 83 21.13 40.50 -5.49
N LEU A 84 20.67 39.47 -6.21
CA LEU A 84 20.07 39.64 -7.53
C LEU A 84 18.76 40.46 -7.46
N VAL A 85 17.90 40.18 -6.48
CA VAL A 85 16.66 40.95 -6.25
C VAL A 85 17.01 42.40 -5.89
N ALA A 86 17.94 42.62 -4.98
CA ALA A 86 18.36 43.96 -4.57
C ALA A 86 18.98 44.77 -5.73
N ALA A 87 19.82 44.12 -6.54
CA ALA A 87 20.53 44.77 -7.66
C ALA A 87 19.65 45.04 -8.87
N LYS A 88 18.68 44.16 -9.18
CA LYS A 88 17.86 44.27 -10.40
C LYS A 88 16.61 45.11 -10.26
N GLU A 89 16.01 45.18 -9.07
CA GLU A 89 14.83 46.01 -8.82
C GLU A 89 15.17 47.42 -8.31
N ASN A 90 16.46 47.75 -8.08
CA ASN A 90 16.85 48.88 -7.22
C ASN A 90 16.04 48.88 -5.89
N ALA A 91 15.65 47.69 -5.44
CA ALA A 91 14.74 47.51 -4.33
C ALA A 91 15.46 47.88 -3.03
N SER A 92 14.74 48.56 -2.14
CA SER A 92 15.21 48.68 -0.75
C SER A 92 15.46 47.28 -0.19
N PHE A 93 16.49 47.14 0.65
CA PHE A 93 16.84 45.85 1.26
C PHE A 93 15.63 45.17 1.92
N SER A 94 14.73 45.96 2.53
CA SER A 94 13.46 45.48 3.10
C SER A 94 12.54 44.82 2.07
N ARG A 95 12.41 45.39 0.87
CA ARG A 95 11.61 44.81 -0.22
C ARG A 95 12.26 43.54 -0.78
N ALA A 96 13.58 43.48 -0.86
CA ALA A 96 14.28 42.25 -1.23
C ALA A 96 14.03 41.13 -0.20
N LEU A 97 14.10 41.44 1.10
CA LEU A 97 13.73 40.49 2.17
C LEU A 97 12.27 40.06 2.11
N HIS A 98 11.36 40.93 1.66
CA HIS A 98 9.96 40.61 1.43
C HIS A 98 9.77 39.64 0.28
N PHE A 99 10.47 39.82 -0.84
CA PHE A 99 10.46 38.84 -1.93
C PHE A 99 10.95 37.47 -1.50
N LEU A 100 11.97 37.40 -0.62
CA LEU A 100 12.43 36.14 -0.04
C LEU A 100 11.48 35.60 1.05
N GLY A 101 10.50 36.39 1.48
CA GLY A 101 9.53 36.04 2.52
C GLY A 101 10.11 35.98 3.93
N TRP A 102 11.25 36.65 4.15
CA TRP A 102 11.92 36.74 5.45
C TRP A 102 11.35 37.88 6.30
N TRP A 103 10.82 38.92 5.65
CA TRP A 103 10.28 40.11 6.32
C TRP A 103 9.12 40.73 5.53
N PRO A 104 8.03 41.20 6.17
CA PRO A 104 7.74 41.14 7.60
C PRO A 104 7.30 39.75 8.07
N VAL A 105 7.51 39.46 9.34
CA VAL A 105 7.02 38.23 9.96
C VAL A 105 5.56 38.43 10.37
N GLY A 106 4.63 38.06 9.49
CA GLY A 106 3.20 38.10 9.76
C GLY A 106 2.71 36.93 10.62
N LEU A 107 2.62 37.09 11.94
CA LEU A 107 2.10 36.04 12.84
C LEU A 107 0.68 35.61 12.48
N VAL A 108 -0.16 36.53 12.01
CA VAL A 108 -1.52 36.24 11.55
C VAL A 108 -1.51 35.35 10.31
N ASP A 109 -0.63 35.63 9.35
CA ASP A 109 -0.49 34.84 8.13
C ASP A 109 -0.02 33.42 8.44
N ILE A 110 0.92 33.29 9.38
CA ILE A 110 1.41 31.99 9.89
C ILE A 110 0.26 31.21 10.52
N PHE A 111 -0.50 31.82 11.43
CA PHE A 111 -1.60 31.17 12.10
C PHE A 111 -2.70 30.74 11.11
N ARG A 112 -3.10 31.62 10.19
CA ARG A 112 -4.14 31.29 9.19
C ARG A 112 -3.71 30.19 8.23
N SER A 113 -2.44 30.19 7.80
CA SER A 113 -1.88 29.14 6.93
C SER A 113 -1.82 27.79 7.66
N LEU A 114 -1.43 27.80 8.94
CA LEU A 114 -1.45 26.60 9.77
C LEU A 114 -2.88 26.11 10.02
N LEU A 115 -3.82 27.01 10.28
CA LEU A 115 -5.23 26.68 10.45
C LEU A 115 -5.81 26.06 9.17
N LEU A 116 -5.53 26.65 8.01
CA LEU A 116 -5.92 26.11 6.71
C LEU A 116 -5.38 24.69 6.51
N THR A 117 -4.10 24.48 6.83
CA THR A 117 -3.47 23.16 6.77
C THR A 117 -4.13 22.19 7.78
N ALA A 118 -4.42 22.63 9.00
CA ALA A 118 -5.08 21.82 10.02
C ALA A 118 -6.51 21.43 9.62
N ILE A 119 -7.26 22.32 8.94
CA ILE A 119 -8.57 22.02 8.37
C ILE A 119 -8.47 20.90 7.32
N LEU A 120 -7.49 20.98 6.41
CA LEU A 120 -7.24 19.92 5.43
C LEU A 120 -6.92 18.56 6.09
N PHE A 121 -6.18 18.60 7.19
CA PHE A 121 -5.76 17.42 7.97
C PHE A 121 -6.68 17.11 9.16
N ALA A 122 -7.93 17.61 9.15
CA ALA A 122 -8.88 17.40 10.26
C ALA A 122 -9.11 15.91 10.56
N GLY A 123 -9.14 15.05 9.54
CA GLY A 123 -9.23 13.60 9.71
C GLY A 123 -8.05 13.03 10.51
N PRO A 124 -6.81 13.13 10.02
CA PRO A 124 -5.61 12.70 10.77
C PRO A 124 -5.48 13.30 12.18
N LEU A 125 -5.88 14.56 12.37
CA LEU A 125 -5.92 15.18 13.70
C LEU A 125 -6.94 14.52 14.63
N PHE A 126 -8.12 14.17 14.10
CA PHE A 126 -9.14 13.43 14.84
C PHE A 126 -8.67 12.02 15.20
N GLU A 127 -8.09 11.29 14.25
CA GLU A 127 -7.53 9.95 14.46
C GLU A 127 -6.51 9.99 15.61
N ARG A 128 -5.44 10.78 15.50
CA ARG A 128 -4.36 10.78 16.50
C ARG A 128 -4.76 11.46 17.80
N GLY A 129 -5.41 12.61 17.70
CA GLY A 129 -5.77 13.41 18.87
C GLY A 129 -6.86 12.76 19.69
N VAL A 130 -7.99 12.41 19.06
CA VAL A 130 -9.20 11.97 19.76
C VAL A 130 -9.31 10.45 19.81
N ALA A 131 -9.13 9.77 18.68
CA ALA A 131 -9.34 8.33 18.59
C ALA A 131 -8.21 7.56 19.30
N GLU A 132 -6.95 7.97 19.10
CA GLU A 132 -5.78 7.37 19.78
C GLU A 132 -5.50 8.00 21.16
N GLY A 133 -6.22 9.07 21.52
CA GLY A 133 -6.10 9.72 22.83
C GLY A 133 -4.83 10.55 23.04
N GLU A 134 -4.07 10.85 21.98
CA GLU A 134 -2.79 11.56 22.09
C GLU A 134 -2.93 13.03 22.49
N TRP A 135 -4.13 13.61 22.46
CA TRP A 135 -4.37 15.01 22.83
C TRP A 135 -3.84 15.36 24.23
N ARG A 136 -3.88 14.40 25.17
CA ARG A 136 -3.36 14.59 26.54
C ARG A 136 -1.84 14.71 26.57
N GLU A 137 -1.15 14.03 25.67
CA GLU A 137 0.31 14.08 25.54
C GLU A 137 0.76 15.31 24.76
N TRP A 138 -0.04 15.79 23.80
CA TRP A 138 0.24 17.03 23.08
C TRP A 138 0.31 18.22 24.04
N ILE A 139 -0.64 18.29 24.98
CA ILE A 139 -0.67 19.33 26.03
C ILE A 139 0.57 19.23 26.94
N ARG A 140 1.08 18.02 27.19
CA ARG A 140 2.25 17.78 28.05
C ARG A 140 3.60 17.92 27.32
N GLY A 141 3.62 17.99 25.99
CA GLY A 141 4.83 18.24 25.18
C GLY A 141 5.90 17.13 25.17
N GLY A 142 5.69 16.00 25.84
CA GLY A 142 6.72 14.98 26.07
C GLY A 142 7.17 14.20 24.82
N ARG A 143 6.26 13.92 23.88
CA ARG A 143 6.56 13.10 22.69
C ARG A 143 7.20 13.91 21.54
N VAL A 144 6.83 15.19 21.42
CA VAL A 144 7.44 16.14 20.47
C VAL A 144 8.91 16.36 20.84
N THR A 145 9.19 16.57 22.14
CA THR A 145 10.56 16.73 22.64
C THR A 145 11.39 15.45 22.49
N ALA A 146 10.82 14.26 22.70
CA ALA A 146 11.50 13.00 22.46
C ALA A 146 11.83 12.76 20.97
N SER A 147 10.91 13.10 20.06
CA SER A 147 11.12 12.94 18.61
C SER A 147 12.21 13.86 18.07
N LEU A 148 12.26 15.12 18.54
CA LEU A 148 13.26 16.12 18.15
C LEU A 148 14.66 15.86 18.72
N ARG A 149 14.80 15.01 19.76
CA ARG A 149 16.11 14.58 20.28
C ARG A 149 16.83 13.57 19.37
N SER A 150 16.10 12.90 18.48
CA SER A 150 16.69 11.99 17.49
C SER A 150 17.15 12.75 16.23
N TRP A 151 18.28 12.35 15.64
CA TRP A 151 18.75 12.94 14.38
C TRP A 151 17.77 12.70 13.22
N ILE A 152 17.04 11.58 13.24
CA ILE A 152 16.00 11.26 12.25
C ILE A 152 14.80 12.22 12.38
N GLY A 153 14.31 12.44 13.60
CA GLY A 153 13.22 13.37 13.86
C GLY A 153 13.61 14.82 13.59
N TRP A 154 14.81 15.25 14.00
CA TRP A 154 15.33 16.59 13.67
C TRP A 154 15.41 16.80 12.15
N ARG A 155 15.90 15.81 11.40
CA ARG A 155 15.91 15.85 9.93
C ARG A 155 14.51 16.01 9.36
N ASN A 156 13.55 15.18 9.78
CA ASN A 156 12.21 15.12 9.19
C ASN A 156 11.32 16.31 9.55
N TYR A 157 11.48 16.89 10.74
CA TYR A 157 10.58 17.94 11.24
C TYR A 157 11.19 19.34 11.25
N VAL A 158 12.52 19.47 11.14
CA VAL A 158 13.23 20.76 11.21
C VAL A 158 14.08 20.99 9.96
N ALA A 159 15.13 20.19 9.72
CA ALA A 159 16.05 20.44 8.60
C ALA A 159 15.39 20.40 7.23
N GLY A 160 14.67 19.31 6.95
CA GLY A 160 14.04 19.06 5.65
C GLY A 160 13.11 20.21 5.32
N PRO A 161 12.06 20.46 6.14
CA PRO A 161 11.16 21.57 5.95
C PRO A 161 11.86 22.93 5.76
N ILE A 162 12.81 23.29 6.62
CA ILE A 162 13.49 24.59 6.50
C ILE A 162 14.28 24.69 5.18
N THR A 163 15.13 23.71 4.88
CA THR A 163 16.03 23.79 3.73
C THR A 163 15.29 23.64 2.40
N GLU A 164 14.25 22.81 2.34
CA GLU A 164 13.42 22.64 1.14
C GLU A 164 12.58 23.90 0.87
N GLU A 165 11.94 24.49 1.88
CA GLU A 165 11.17 25.72 1.67
C GLU A 165 12.08 26.92 1.36
N VAL A 166 13.28 27.01 1.97
CA VAL A 166 14.27 28.05 1.61
C VAL A 166 14.66 27.94 0.14
N MET A 167 15.01 26.73 -0.33
CA MET A 167 15.46 26.55 -1.71
C MET A 167 14.32 26.76 -2.72
N PHE A 168 13.20 26.06 -2.53
CA PHE A 168 12.16 25.96 -3.55
C PHE A 168 11.14 27.11 -3.49
N ARG A 169 10.96 27.76 -2.34
CA ARG A 169 10.05 28.91 -2.19
C ARG A 169 10.86 30.20 -2.07
N SER A 170 11.77 30.32 -1.10
CA SER A 170 12.51 31.58 -0.89
C SER A 170 13.58 31.90 -1.93
N ALA A 171 14.07 30.94 -2.72
CA ALA A 171 15.07 31.20 -3.76
C ALA A 171 14.49 31.11 -5.19
N ILE A 172 13.80 30.01 -5.52
CA ILE A 172 13.30 29.76 -6.89
C ILE A 172 12.07 30.61 -7.27
N VAL A 173 11.10 30.79 -6.37
CA VAL A 173 9.88 31.56 -6.69
C VAL A 173 10.19 33.04 -6.98
N PRO A 174 11.05 33.74 -6.21
CA PRO A 174 11.45 35.11 -6.51
C PRO A 174 12.04 35.31 -7.91
N LEU A 175 12.80 34.34 -8.44
CA LEU A 175 13.32 34.42 -9.81
C LEU A 175 12.20 34.47 -10.85
N HIS A 176 11.13 33.70 -10.64
CA HIS A 176 9.97 33.71 -11.52
C HIS A 176 9.12 34.97 -11.38
N LEU A 177 9.05 35.52 -10.16
CA LEU A 177 8.43 36.83 -9.91
C LEU A 177 9.19 37.96 -10.62
N LEU A 178 10.53 37.96 -10.55
CA LEU A 178 11.38 38.91 -11.28
C LEU A 178 11.24 38.79 -12.80
N ALA A 179 10.97 37.58 -13.29
CA ALA A 179 10.64 37.33 -14.70
C ALA A 179 9.18 37.68 -15.07
N LYS A 180 8.39 38.20 -14.12
CA LYS A 180 6.97 38.54 -14.28
C LYS A 180 6.13 37.40 -14.83
N VAL A 181 6.46 36.17 -14.43
CA VAL A 181 5.66 34.99 -14.77
C VAL A 181 4.32 35.07 -14.03
N ASP A 182 3.23 34.74 -14.73
CA ASP A 182 1.90 34.68 -14.14
C ASP A 182 1.88 33.84 -12.84
N PRO A 183 1.32 34.34 -11.72
CA PRO A 183 1.36 33.65 -10.43
C PRO A 183 0.72 32.27 -10.46
N GLY A 184 -0.35 32.09 -11.25
CA GLY A 184 -0.96 30.78 -11.48
C GLY A 184 0.02 29.81 -12.13
N ARG A 185 0.76 30.25 -13.15
CA ARG A 185 1.84 29.43 -13.74
C ARG A 185 2.97 29.14 -12.76
N ILE A 186 3.37 30.09 -11.91
CA ILE A 186 4.40 29.87 -10.89
C ILE A 186 3.98 28.72 -9.96
N VAL A 187 2.71 28.70 -9.50
CA VAL A 187 2.17 27.64 -8.63
C VAL A 187 2.38 26.26 -9.25
N PHE A 188 2.13 26.08 -10.54
CA PHE A 188 2.22 24.77 -11.19
C PHE A 188 3.63 24.40 -11.68
N VAL A 189 4.46 25.39 -12.04
CA VAL A 189 5.78 25.17 -12.64
C VAL A 189 6.90 25.06 -11.59
N ALA A 190 6.91 25.94 -10.58
CA ALA A 190 8.02 25.98 -9.61
C ALA A 190 8.23 24.63 -8.88
N PRO A 191 7.17 23.90 -8.48
CA PRO A 191 7.32 22.57 -7.88
C PRO A 191 7.89 21.48 -8.80
N LEU A 192 7.92 21.69 -10.13
CA LEU A 192 8.57 20.72 -11.03
C LEU A 192 10.09 20.70 -10.83
N TYR A 193 10.71 21.83 -10.47
CA TYR A 193 12.13 21.88 -10.09
C TYR A 193 12.40 21.07 -8.82
N PHE A 194 11.47 21.10 -7.86
CA PHE A 194 11.51 20.24 -6.68
C PHE A 194 11.42 18.76 -7.06
N GLY A 195 10.56 18.43 -8.02
CA GLY A 195 10.45 17.10 -8.61
C GLY A 195 11.76 16.54 -9.19
N ILE A 196 12.59 17.38 -9.84
CA ILE A 196 13.93 16.99 -10.32
C ILE A 196 14.82 16.56 -9.15
N ALA A 197 14.75 17.29 -8.02
CA ALA A 197 15.51 16.92 -6.84
C ALA A 197 15.11 15.54 -6.31
N HIS A 198 13.85 15.10 -6.45
CA HIS A 198 13.43 13.76 -6.01
C HIS A 198 13.91 12.60 -6.90
N VAL A 199 14.40 12.85 -8.12
CA VAL A 199 15.04 11.81 -8.96
C VAL A 199 16.24 11.20 -8.25
N HIS A 200 16.92 11.98 -7.41
CA HIS A 200 18.03 11.51 -6.59
C HIS A 200 17.58 10.43 -5.58
N HIS A 201 16.34 10.48 -5.08
CA HIS A 201 15.79 9.44 -4.20
C HIS A 201 15.47 8.16 -4.95
N PHE A 202 15.06 8.24 -6.22
CA PHE A 202 14.94 7.05 -7.07
C PHE A 202 16.31 6.38 -7.21
N TYR A 203 17.36 7.15 -7.52
CA TYR A 203 18.72 6.64 -7.63
C TYR A 203 19.22 6.02 -6.31
N GLU A 204 19.07 6.74 -5.19
CA GLU A 204 19.46 6.24 -3.86
C GLU A 204 18.67 4.99 -3.46
N PHE A 205 17.38 4.93 -3.78
CA PHE A 205 16.54 3.75 -3.56
C PHE A 205 17.01 2.57 -4.40
N ARG A 206 17.33 2.78 -5.69
CA ARG A 206 17.88 1.74 -6.58
C ARG A 206 19.25 1.23 -6.13
N LEU A 207 20.08 2.08 -5.54
CA LEU A 207 21.38 1.68 -5.00
C LEU A 207 21.26 0.86 -3.71
N THR A 208 20.33 1.23 -2.83
CA THR A 208 20.16 0.59 -1.51
C THR A 208 19.23 -0.62 -1.56
N HIS A 209 18.41 -0.72 -2.61
CA HIS A 209 17.48 -1.81 -2.85
C HIS A 209 17.63 -2.32 -4.30
N PRO A 210 18.83 -2.85 -4.67
CA PRO A 210 19.11 -3.29 -6.04
C PRO A 210 18.10 -4.33 -6.55
N ASP A 211 17.57 -5.14 -5.63
CA ASP A 211 16.66 -6.25 -5.90
C ASP A 211 15.18 -5.82 -6.05
N THR A 212 14.83 -4.56 -5.75
CA THR A 212 13.47 -4.06 -5.98
C THR A 212 13.24 -3.88 -7.47
N SER A 213 12.13 -4.40 -8.01
CA SER A 213 11.82 -4.26 -9.44
C SER A 213 11.88 -2.79 -9.90
N ILE A 214 12.42 -2.54 -11.09
CA ILE A 214 12.50 -1.19 -11.66
C ILE A 214 11.09 -0.58 -11.71
N VAL A 215 10.08 -1.39 -12.04
CA VAL A 215 8.68 -0.95 -12.06
C VAL A 215 8.19 -0.52 -10.68
N ALA A 216 8.48 -1.27 -9.60
CA ALA A 216 8.09 -0.88 -8.25
C ALA A 216 8.85 0.36 -7.75
N ALA A 217 10.14 0.47 -8.08
CA ALA A 217 10.94 1.66 -7.81
C ALA A 217 10.38 2.88 -8.54
N ILE A 218 10.00 2.72 -9.82
CA ILE A 218 9.34 3.76 -10.61
C ILE A 218 7.98 4.11 -9.99
N LEU A 219 7.12 3.13 -9.67
CA LEU A 219 5.80 3.39 -9.07
C LEU A 219 5.92 4.12 -7.73
N ARG A 220 6.86 3.71 -6.88
CA ARG A 220 7.18 4.41 -5.63
C ARG A 220 7.61 5.85 -5.91
N SER A 221 8.53 6.06 -6.85
CA SER A 221 9.02 7.39 -7.20
C SER A 221 7.96 8.25 -7.87
N VAL A 222 7.07 7.68 -8.69
CA VAL A 222 5.92 8.36 -9.30
C VAL A 222 4.90 8.74 -8.23
N PHE A 223 4.58 7.84 -7.31
CA PHE A 223 3.71 8.15 -6.18
C PHE A 223 4.31 9.26 -5.30
N GLN A 224 5.59 9.12 -4.96
CA GLN A 224 6.35 10.10 -4.19
C GLN A 224 6.35 11.46 -4.87
N PHE A 225 6.72 11.50 -6.15
CA PHE A 225 6.70 12.71 -6.98
C PHE A 225 5.30 13.32 -7.07
N GLY A 226 4.25 12.49 -7.19
CA GLY A 226 2.87 12.93 -7.29
C GLY A 226 2.42 13.71 -6.06
N TYR A 227 2.53 13.12 -4.87
CA TYR A 227 2.08 13.81 -3.65
C TYR A 227 2.99 14.98 -3.26
N THR A 228 4.30 14.91 -3.52
CA THR A 228 5.20 16.05 -3.26
C THR A 228 4.95 17.21 -4.21
N THR A 229 4.55 16.94 -5.46
CA THR A 229 4.14 17.97 -6.42
C THR A 229 2.87 18.67 -5.96
N ILE A 230 1.85 17.93 -5.51
CA ILE A 230 0.61 18.49 -4.97
C ILE A 230 0.88 19.38 -3.75
N PHE A 231 1.71 18.90 -2.82
CA PHE A 231 2.16 19.71 -1.69
C PHE A 231 2.92 20.96 -2.13
N GLY A 232 3.78 20.83 -3.14
CA GLY A 232 4.49 21.95 -3.75
C GLY A 232 3.53 23.01 -4.30
N TRP A 233 2.48 22.62 -5.02
CA TRP A 233 1.45 23.55 -5.50
C TRP A 233 0.81 24.31 -4.35
N TYR A 234 0.41 23.59 -3.29
CA TYR A 234 -0.17 24.20 -2.09
C TYR A 234 0.79 25.18 -1.41
N ALA A 235 2.04 24.77 -1.17
CA ALA A 235 3.04 25.61 -0.51
C ALA A 235 3.40 26.85 -1.34
N THR A 236 3.60 26.71 -2.66
CA THR A 236 3.85 27.85 -3.54
C THR A 236 2.66 28.81 -3.57
N PHE A 237 1.44 28.27 -3.58
CA PHE A 237 0.23 29.09 -3.49
C PHE A 237 0.18 29.89 -2.19
N VAL A 238 0.35 29.25 -1.03
CA VAL A 238 0.37 29.91 0.28
C VAL A 238 1.51 30.95 0.34
N TYR A 239 2.69 30.61 -0.16
CA TYR A 239 3.84 31.52 -0.20
C TYR A 239 3.56 32.79 -1.02
N LEU A 240 3.00 32.64 -2.23
CA LEU A 240 2.67 33.79 -3.08
C LEU A 240 1.57 34.67 -2.46
N ARG A 241 0.64 34.05 -1.73
CA ARG A 241 -0.50 34.73 -1.10
C ARG A 241 -0.16 35.42 0.21
N THR A 242 0.83 34.93 0.94
CA THR A 242 1.19 35.43 2.28
C THR A 242 2.53 36.13 2.34
N GLY A 243 3.43 35.87 1.38
CA GLY A 243 4.82 36.33 1.42
C GLY A 243 5.58 35.84 2.64
N SER A 244 5.18 34.72 3.25
CA SER A 244 5.78 34.23 4.50
C SER A 244 6.48 32.90 4.30
N LEU A 245 7.81 32.91 4.39
CA LEU A 245 8.61 31.69 4.41
C LEU A 245 8.32 30.85 5.67
N LEU A 246 8.17 31.50 6.82
CA LEU A 246 7.92 30.81 8.08
C LEU A 246 6.56 30.09 8.07
N ALA A 247 5.53 30.67 7.44
CA ALA A 247 4.22 30.04 7.31
C ALA A 247 4.32 28.71 6.55
N VAL A 248 5.02 28.69 5.41
CA VAL A 248 5.16 27.46 4.60
C VAL A 248 6.11 26.43 5.23
N ILE A 249 7.16 26.87 5.95
CA ILE A 249 8.00 25.96 6.74
C ILE A 249 7.17 25.23 7.78
N LEU A 250 6.36 25.96 8.56
CA LEU A 250 5.55 25.35 9.60
C LEU A 250 4.42 24.48 9.02
N ALA A 251 3.81 24.87 7.90
CA ALA A 251 2.85 24.03 7.19
C ALA A 251 3.50 22.72 6.68
N HIS A 252 4.73 22.79 6.16
CA HIS A 252 5.51 21.61 5.76
C HIS A 252 5.80 20.72 6.97
N THR A 253 6.37 21.27 8.06
CA THR A 253 6.63 20.53 9.29
C THR A 253 5.35 19.84 9.80
N PHE A 254 4.22 20.53 9.75
CA PHE A 254 2.92 19.99 10.14
C PHE A 254 2.46 18.83 9.24
N CYS A 255 2.61 18.95 7.91
CA CYS A 255 2.31 17.86 6.98
C CYS A 255 3.20 16.63 7.22
N ASN A 256 4.50 16.83 7.47
CA ASN A 256 5.43 15.74 7.80
C ASN A 256 5.06 15.05 9.11
N TRP A 257 4.57 15.80 10.09
CA TRP A 257 4.09 15.26 11.36
C TRP A 257 2.79 14.46 11.20
N CYS A 258 1.83 14.97 10.42
CA CYS A 258 0.57 14.28 10.17
C CYS A 258 0.76 12.99 9.33
N GLY A 259 1.64 13.03 8.33
CA GLY A 259 1.74 11.98 7.31
C GLY A 259 0.58 12.05 6.30
N LEU A 260 0.50 11.11 5.36
CA LEU A 260 -0.63 11.07 4.43
C LEU A 260 -1.92 10.65 5.15
N PRO A 261 -3.07 11.27 4.84
CA PRO A 261 -4.34 10.85 5.41
C PRO A 261 -4.66 9.41 5.01
N ARG A 262 -5.31 8.68 5.92
CA ARG A 262 -5.85 7.36 5.63
C ARG A 262 -7.03 7.52 4.69
N LEU A 263 -6.83 7.16 3.43
CA LEU A 263 -7.92 7.19 2.43
C LEU A 263 -8.71 5.87 2.39
N TRP A 264 -8.25 4.83 3.10
CA TRP A 264 -8.92 3.53 3.19
C TRP A 264 -8.54 2.78 4.49
N GLY A 265 -9.43 1.90 4.96
CA GLY A 265 -9.22 1.09 6.18
C GLY A 265 -9.90 1.67 7.43
N ARG A 266 -9.88 0.92 8.54
CA ARG A 266 -10.47 1.35 9.82
C ARG A 266 -9.49 2.19 10.64
N VAL A 267 -10.03 3.10 11.44
CA VAL A 267 -9.29 3.79 12.50
C VAL A 267 -9.12 2.82 13.66
N GLU A 268 -7.88 2.54 14.03
CA GLU A 268 -7.51 1.64 15.11
C GLU A 268 -6.87 2.45 16.25
N THR A 269 -6.94 1.97 17.49
CA THR A 269 -6.19 2.60 18.60
C THR A 269 -4.69 2.47 18.33
N GLY A 270 -4.00 3.59 18.25
CA GLY A 270 -2.62 3.69 17.79
C GLY A 270 -1.67 2.76 18.55
N VAL A 271 -1.00 1.88 17.80
CA VAL A 271 0.28 1.31 18.23
C VAL A 271 1.33 2.38 17.91
N PRO A 272 2.10 2.88 18.90
CA PRO A 272 3.07 3.93 18.64
C PRO A 272 4.14 3.46 17.67
N ILE A 273 4.28 4.17 16.55
CA ILE A 273 5.35 3.97 15.57
C ILE A 273 6.63 4.58 16.14
N GLY A 274 7.49 3.73 16.70
CA GLY A 274 8.88 4.02 17.06
C GLY A 274 9.76 2.80 16.79
N PRO A 275 11.09 2.96 16.64
CA PRO A 275 11.99 1.81 16.46
C PRO A 275 11.93 0.89 17.69
N PRO A 276 12.23 -0.41 17.53
CA PRO A 276 12.05 -1.39 18.59
C PRO A 276 12.97 -1.07 19.77
N MET A 277 12.42 -0.51 20.84
CA MET A 277 13.10 -0.51 22.13
C MET A 277 12.97 -1.91 22.71
N VAL A 278 14.12 -2.49 23.04
CA VAL A 278 14.27 -3.74 23.77
C VAL A 278 13.36 -3.71 24.99
N LYS A 279 12.28 -4.51 24.98
CA LYS A 279 11.31 -4.56 26.08
C LYS A 279 11.88 -5.47 27.17
N GLY A 280 12.31 -4.84 28.26
CA GLY A 280 12.60 -5.51 29.52
C GLY A 280 11.36 -6.23 30.05
N LYS A 281 11.62 -7.36 30.71
CA LYS A 281 10.66 -8.29 31.31
C LYS A 281 9.76 -7.60 32.33
N GLY A 282 8.45 -7.78 32.18
CA GLY A 282 7.45 -7.55 33.23
C GLY A 282 6.71 -6.21 33.15
N SER A 283 5.56 -6.18 32.49
CA SER A 283 4.42 -5.30 32.80
C SER A 283 3.17 -5.80 32.06
N SER A 284 2.15 -6.10 32.86
CA SER A 284 0.72 -6.36 32.62
C SER A 284 0.15 -6.20 31.20
N ASP A 285 -0.59 -7.21 30.75
CA ASP A 285 -1.40 -7.21 29.53
C ASP A 285 -2.42 -6.06 29.53
N VAL A 286 -2.19 -5.06 28.67
CA VAL A 286 -3.18 -4.03 28.34
C VAL A 286 -3.94 -4.52 27.11
N ALA A 287 -5.20 -4.90 27.31
CA ALA A 287 -6.12 -5.26 26.24
C ALA A 287 -6.34 -4.05 25.30
N TYR A 288 -5.95 -4.22 24.03
CA TYR A 288 -6.20 -3.23 22.98
C TYR A 288 -7.68 -3.28 22.58
N GLY A 289 -8.47 -2.30 23.06
CA GLY A 289 -9.87 -2.17 22.68
C GLY A 289 -10.01 -1.65 21.25
N GLN A 290 -10.67 -2.41 20.38
CA GLN A 290 -11.08 -1.90 19.06
C GLN A 290 -12.01 -0.69 19.25
N LEU A 291 -11.66 0.46 18.66
CA LEU A 291 -12.57 1.61 18.61
C LEU A 291 -13.83 1.22 17.82
N SER A 292 -14.99 1.68 18.29
CA SER A 292 -16.26 1.38 17.63
C SER A 292 -16.28 1.90 16.19
N LEU A 293 -17.09 1.26 15.32
CA LEU A 293 -17.29 1.69 13.93
C LEU A 293 -17.62 3.19 13.80
N GLY A 294 -18.29 3.76 14.81
CA GLY A 294 -18.60 5.18 14.88
C GLY A 294 -17.38 6.08 14.78
N TRP A 295 -16.22 5.68 15.31
CA TRP A 295 -14.97 6.43 15.19
C TRP A 295 -14.42 6.43 13.77
N THR A 296 -14.52 5.31 13.06
CA THR A 296 -14.11 5.24 11.65
C THR A 296 -15.03 6.07 10.77
N VAL A 297 -16.35 6.01 11.00
CA VAL A 297 -17.31 6.86 10.28
C VAL A 297 -17.04 8.34 10.57
N ALA A 298 -16.87 8.70 11.85
CA ALA A 298 -16.54 10.06 12.25
C ALA A 298 -15.25 10.54 11.58
N TYR A 299 -14.21 9.72 11.51
CA TYR A 299 -12.97 10.04 10.81
C TYR A 299 -13.20 10.38 9.34
N TYR A 300 -13.90 9.54 8.58
CA TYR A 300 -14.13 9.79 7.16
C TYR A 300 -15.06 10.97 6.91
N VAL A 301 -16.07 11.18 7.78
CA VAL A 301 -16.92 12.38 7.73
C VAL A 301 -16.08 13.63 7.99
N ILE A 302 -15.21 13.61 9.01
CA ILE A 302 -14.31 14.73 9.33
C ILE A 302 -13.27 14.95 8.22
N LEU A 303 -12.78 13.88 7.59
CA LEU A 303 -11.84 13.97 6.46
C LEU A 303 -12.48 14.68 5.27
N VAL A 304 -13.71 14.30 4.89
CA VAL A 304 -14.47 14.94 3.81
C VAL A 304 -14.87 16.37 4.18
N ALA A 305 -15.36 16.59 5.40
CA ALA A 305 -15.69 17.92 5.90
C ALA A 305 -14.47 18.84 5.93
N GLY A 306 -13.30 18.31 6.32
CA GLY A 306 -12.02 19.02 6.29
C GLY A 306 -11.60 19.41 4.87
N ALA A 307 -11.77 18.51 3.89
CA ALA A 307 -11.51 18.82 2.48
C ALA A 307 -12.46 19.89 1.92
N ILE A 308 -13.75 19.84 2.27
CA ILE A 308 -14.74 20.87 1.88
C ILE A 308 -14.41 22.20 2.54
N GLY A 309 -14.12 22.19 3.85
CA GLY A 309 -13.73 23.36 4.62
C GLY A 309 -12.45 23.99 4.09
N PHE A 310 -11.45 23.19 3.74
CA PHE A 310 -10.23 23.65 3.07
C PHE A 310 -10.55 24.36 1.76
N PHE A 311 -11.38 23.77 0.89
CA PHE A 311 -11.77 24.40 -0.38
C PHE A 311 -12.49 25.74 -0.18
N GLN A 312 -13.41 25.81 0.79
CA GLN A 312 -14.15 27.04 1.11
C GLN A 312 -13.26 28.13 1.73
N THR A 313 -12.27 27.74 2.53
CA THR A 313 -11.43 28.67 3.30
C THR A 313 -10.06 28.93 2.68
N LEU A 314 -9.72 28.25 1.58
CA LEU A 314 -8.45 28.39 0.85
C LEU A 314 -8.12 29.85 0.54
N TRP A 315 -9.07 30.58 -0.04
CA TRP A 315 -8.86 31.98 -0.40
C TRP A 315 -8.92 32.94 0.80
N PRO A 316 -9.94 32.88 1.68
CA PRO A 316 -10.02 33.75 2.85
C PRO A 316 -8.84 33.60 3.82
N LEU A 317 -8.40 32.36 4.11
CA LEU A 317 -7.32 32.13 5.08
C LEU A 317 -5.92 32.42 4.51
N THR A 318 -5.78 32.50 3.19
CA THR A 318 -4.52 32.94 2.57
C THR A 318 -4.50 34.42 2.21
N GLU A 319 -5.56 35.18 2.52
CA GLU A 319 -5.55 36.62 2.28
C GLU A 319 -4.61 37.35 3.24
N SER A 320 -3.65 38.06 2.66
CA SER A 320 -2.63 38.82 3.38
C SER A 320 -2.32 40.13 2.67
N LEU A 321 -1.98 41.15 3.46
CA LEU A 321 -1.43 42.42 2.97
C LEU A 321 0.02 42.25 2.45
N ASN A 322 0.69 41.16 2.84
CA ASN A 322 2.06 40.85 2.46
C ASN A 322 2.15 39.94 1.22
N ALA A 323 1.05 39.75 0.49
CA ALA A 323 1.03 38.93 -0.71
C ALA A 323 2.09 39.38 -1.73
N LEU A 324 2.83 38.42 -2.28
CA LEU A 324 3.84 38.66 -3.32
C LEU A 324 3.21 38.81 -4.71
N ALA A 325 2.01 38.28 -4.89
CA ALA A 325 1.30 38.35 -6.15
C ALA A 325 -0.22 38.36 -5.99
N SER A 326 -0.90 39.02 -6.92
CA SER A 326 -2.36 38.97 -7.06
C SER A 326 -2.75 37.92 -8.09
N PHE A 327 -3.80 37.16 -7.81
CA PHE A 327 -4.35 36.18 -8.74
C PHE A 327 -5.54 36.81 -9.46
N SER A 328 -5.55 36.79 -10.78
CA SER A 328 -6.70 37.26 -11.55
C SER A 328 -7.89 36.31 -11.34
N ALA A 329 -9.07 36.86 -11.00
CA ALA A 329 -10.28 36.12 -10.63
C ALA A 329 -10.86 35.19 -11.71
N ARG A 330 -10.19 35.02 -12.86
CA ARG A 330 -10.68 34.25 -14.01
C ARG A 330 -10.35 32.76 -14.01
N LEU A 331 -9.54 32.25 -13.08
CA LEU A 331 -9.09 30.85 -13.11
C LEU A 331 -10.03 29.83 -12.44
N PHE A 332 -11.10 30.27 -11.76
CA PHE A 332 -12.05 29.35 -11.10
C PHE A 332 -13.53 29.70 -11.32
N SER A 333 -13.87 30.30 -12.47
CA SER A 333 -15.29 30.33 -12.88
C SER A 333 -15.66 28.98 -13.46
N CYS A 334 -16.45 28.23 -12.70
CA CYS A 334 -17.11 27.01 -13.13
C CYS A 334 -18.21 27.38 -14.13
N THR A 335 -17.83 27.64 -15.39
CA THR A 335 -18.79 27.66 -16.49
C THR A 335 -18.44 26.55 -17.45
N SER A 336 -19.31 25.55 -17.44
CA SER A 336 -19.55 24.54 -18.46
C SER A 336 -19.08 24.96 -19.85
N LEU A 337 -17.97 24.39 -20.30
CA LEU A 337 -17.78 24.05 -21.70
C LEU A 337 -17.32 22.60 -21.77
N ARG A 338 -18.33 21.73 -21.88
CA ARG A 338 -18.21 20.40 -22.46
C ARG A 338 -17.41 20.51 -23.77
N SER A 339 -16.21 19.94 -23.75
CA SER A 339 -15.62 19.30 -24.92
C SER A 339 -15.57 17.81 -24.62
N ASN A 340 -16.62 17.10 -25.04
CA ASN A 340 -16.64 15.65 -25.07
C ASN A 340 -15.57 15.18 -26.05
N ARG A 341 -14.36 14.90 -25.56
CA ARG A 341 -13.60 13.77 -26.10
C ARG A 341 -14.09 12.55 -25.35
N SER A 342 -15.04 11.85 -25.96
CA SER A 342 -15.43 10.51 -25.55
C SER A 342 -14.16 9.66 -25.51
N ARG A 343 -13.64 9.36 -24.32
CA ARG A 343 -12.74 8.23 -24.15
C ARG A 343 -13.64 7.03 -24.35
N ILE A 344 -13.50 6.37 -25.48
CA ILE A 344 -14.10 5.06 -25.72
C ILE A 344 -13.54 4.15 -24.60
N PRO A 345 -14.39 3.61 -23.71
CA PRO A 345 -13.94 2.59 -22.77
C PRO A 345 -13.38 1.43 -23.59
N LEU A 346 -12.12 1.05 -23.35
CA LEU A 346 -11.61 -0.21 -23.87
C LEU A 346 -12.37 -1.31 -23.14
N ASP A 347 -13.35 -1.90 -23.82
CA ASP A 347 -14.08 -3.08 -23.34
C ASP A 347 -13.15 -4.29 -23.53
N ILE A 348 -12.31 -4.54 -22.52
CA ILE A 348 -11.47 -5.72 -22.48
C ILE A 348 -12.38 -6.87 -22.04
N PRO A 349 -12.62 -7.88 -22.90
CA PRO A 349 -13.46 -9.00 -22.51
C PRO A 349 -12.87 -9.70 -21.28
N PRO A 350 -13.72 -10.21 -20.37
CA PRO A 350 -13.26 -10.87 -19.17
C PRO A 350 -12.37 -12.08 -19.55
N PRO A 351 -11.35 -12.41 -18.73
CA PRO A 351 -10.41 -13.49 -19.02
C PRO A 351 -11.04 -14.90 -18.98
N PHE A 352 -12.32 -15.00 -18.61
CA PHE A 352 -13.10 -16.22 -18.55
C PHE A 352 -14.61 -15.91 -18.69
N PRO A 353 -15.45 -16.91 -18.98
CA PRO A 353 -16.90 -16.75 -19.00
C PRO A 353 -17.44 -16.25 -17.65
N ILE A 354 -18.44 -15.36 -17.69
CA ILE A 354 -19.04 -14.78 -16.49
C ILE A 354 -20.56 -14.92 -16.50
N THR A 355 -21.12 -15.01 -15.31
CA THR A 355 -22.55 -14.81 -15.03
C THR A 355 -22.66 -13.63 -14.06
N LYS A 356 -23.52 -12.66 -14.36
CA LYS A 356 -23.56 -11.40 -13.59
C LYS A 356 -23.97 -11.65 -12.14
N THR A 357 -25.13 -12.26 -11.96
CA THR A 357 -25.73 -12.45 -10.64
C THR A 357 -25.88 -13.93 -10.34
N CYS A 358 -25.66 -14.31 -9.08
CA CYS A 358 -25.85 -15.68 -8.62
C CYS A 358 -27.32 -16.10 -8.83
N PRO A 359 -27.59 -17.24 -9.49
CA PRO A 359 -28.94 -17.76 -9.60
C PRO A 359 -29.57 -18.01 -8.22
N GLU A 360 -30.87 -17.74 -8.09
CA GLU A 360 -31.63 -18.11 -6.90
C GLU A 360 -31.71 -19.64 -6.75
N PRO A 361 -31.69 -20.19 -5.52
CA PRO A 361 -31.70 -21.62 -5.31
C PRO A 361 -33.05 -22.22 -5.74
N SER A 362 -32.98 -23.38 -6.41
CA SER A 362 -34.16 -24.12 -6.88
C SER A 362 -34.87 -24.92 -5.78
N CYS A 363 -34.19 -25.14 -4.64
CA CYS A 363 -34.66 -25.91 -3.49
C CYS A 363 -34.47 -25.10 -2.20
N SER A 364 -35.15 -25.52 -1.12
CA SER A 364 -34.94 -24.92 0.20
C SER A 364 -33.50 -25.12 0.67
N CYS A 365 -32.80 -24.02 0.94
CA CYS A 365 -31.47 -24.02 1.55
C CYS A 365 -31.56 -23.63 3.04
N PRO A 366 -30.54 -23.93 3.86
CA PRO A 366 -30.45 -23.42 5.22
C PRO A 366 -30.51 -21.89 5.27
N SER A 367 -31.08 -21.31 6.32
CA SER A 367 -31.04 -19.86 6.55
C SER A 367 -29.61 -19.40 6.87
N THR A 368 -29.23 -18.22 6.38
CA THR A 368 -27.98 -17.58 6.77
C THR A 368 -27.96 -17.41 8.30
N PRO A 369 -26.93 -17.90 9.01
CA PRO A 369 -26.88 -17.80 10.46
C PRO A 369 -26.77 -16.34 10.90
N SER A 370 -27.26 -16.04 12.11
CA SER A 370 -27.14 -14.69 12.68
C SER A 370 -25.66 -14.33 12.85
N MET A 371 -25.22 -13.26 12.21
CA MET A 371 -23.83 -12.84 12.26
C MET A 371 -23.53 -12.09 13.56
N PRO A 372 -22.38 -12.33 14.21
CA PRO A 372 -21.98 -11.60 15.42
C PRO A 372 -21.61 -10.13 15.13
N ALA A 373 -21.34 -9.81 13.87
CA ALA A 373 -21.06 -8.48 13.37
C ALA A 373 -21.52 -8.37 11.90
N PRO A 374 -21.84 -7.17 11.39
CA PRO A 374 -22.30 -7.00 10.01
C PRO A 374 -21.23 -7.41 9.00
N ILE A 375 -21.67 -8.03 7.90
CA ILE A 375 -20.86 -8.26 6.69
C ILE A 375 -20.91 -6.97 5.85
N ASP A 376 -19.78 -6.56 5.30
CA ASP A 376 -19.70 -5.41 4.39
C ASP A 376 -20.25 -5.84 3.03
N TYR A 377 -21.40 -5.27 2.61
CA TYR A 377 -22.01 -5.48 1.29
C TYR A 377 -21.76 -4.31 0.31
N ASP A 378 -21.23 -3.19 0.79
CA ASP A 378 -21.15 -1.94 0.03
C ASP A 378 -19.91 -1.84 -0.86
N GLN A 379 -18.78 -2.45 -0.44
CA GLN A 379 -17.55 -2.37 -1.22
C GLN A 379 -17.55 -3.34 -2.42
N PRO A 380 -16.93 -2.99 -3.55
CA PRO A 380 -16.74 -3.93 -4.64
C PRO A 380 -15.82 -5.08 -4.20
N LEU A 381 -16.18 -6.32 -4.56
CA LEU A 381 -15.38 -7.50 -4.23
C LEU A 381 -14.21 -7.71 -5.20
N ASN A 382 -14.37 -7.38 -6.48
CA ASN A 382 -13.35 -7.60 -7.51
C ASN A 382 -12.02 -6.91 -7.14
N GLY A 383 -10.92 -7.66 -7.22
CA GLY A 383 -9.58 -7.18 -6.88
C GLY A 383 -9.26 -7.12 -5.38
N THR A 384 -10.14 -7.63 -4.51
CA THR A 384 -9.90 -7.66 -3.05
C THR A 384 -9.21 -8.94 -2.56
N MET A 385 -8.96 -9.91 -3.45
CA MET A 385 -8.18 -11.11 -3.14
C MET A 385 -6.74 -10.75 -2.75
N ALA A 386 -6.20 -11.38 -1.70
CA ALA A 386 -4.79 -11.26 -1.36
C ALA A 386 -3.96 -11.95 -2.46
N ALA A 387 -2.99 -11.25 -3.06
CA ALA A 387 -2.16 -11.84 -4.10
C ALA A 387 -1.18 -12.86 -3.49
N TYR A 388 -1.16 -14.08 -4.03
CA TYR A 388 -0.18 -15.12 -3.69
C TYR A 388 0.28 -15.83 -4.97
N ALA A 389 1.50 -16.33 -4.95
CA ALA A 389 2.07 -17.13 -6.04
C ALA A 389 1.60 -18.58 -5.93
N GLN A 390 1.62 -19.13 -4.71
CA GLN A 390 1.14 -20.47 -4.40
C GLN A 390 0.43 -20.48 -3.05
N GLN A 391 -0.58 -21.33 -2.90
CA GLN A 391 -1.22 -21.63 -1.62
C GLN A 391 -0.80 -23.04 -1.20
N LEU A 392 -0.14 -23.15 -0.05
CA LEU A 392 0.15 -24.42 0.61
C LEU A 392 -0.90 -24.64 1.71
N LEU A 393 -1.71 -25.66 1.53
CA LEU A 393 -2.85 -25.98 2.36
C LEU A 393 -2.55 -27.22 3.21
N ILE A 394 -2.20 -27.01 4.48
CA ILE A 394 -1.74 -28.06 5.41
C ILE A 394 -2.95 -28.78 6.00
N CYS A 395 -2.99 -30.10 5.88
CA CYS A 395 -4.05 -30.93 6.46
C CYS A 395 -3.83 -31.06 7.97
N THR A 396 -4.71 -30.48 8.79
CA THR A 396 -4.57 -30.51 10.26
C THR A 396 -5.65 -31.34 10.95
N GLY A 397 -6.74 -31.68 10.25
CA GLY A 397 -7.94 -32.30 10.83
C GLY A 397 -8.70 -31.38 11.80
N GLN A 398 -8.25 -30.14 11.96
CA GLN A 398 -8.85 -29.16 12.86
C GLN A 398 -9.86 -28.29 12.11
N ARG A 399 -10.92 -27.88 12.81
CA ARG A 399 -12.01 -27.10 12.22
C ARG A 399 -11.94 -25.61 12.57
N ASP A 400 -11.11 -25.25 13.54
CA ASP A 400 -10.77 -23.87 13.90
C ASP A 400 -9.32 -23.81 14.41
N TRP A 401 -8.76 -22.60 14.48
CA TRP A 401 -7.36 -22.33 14.82
C TRP A 401 -7.25 -21.09 15.71
N THR A 402 -6.12 -20.93 16.40
CA THR A 402 -5.84 -19.67 17.10
C THR A 402 -5.50 -18.57 16.10
N SER A 403 -5.61 -17.30 16.53
CA SER A 403 -5.43 -16.13 15.64
C SER A 403 -4.13 -16.12 14.83
N ARG A 404 -3.13 -16.88 15.28
CA ARG A 404 -1.80 -17.11 14.68
C ARG A 404 -1.55 -18.61 14.57
N ILE A 405 -1.67 -19.14 13.36
CA ILE A 405 -1.58 -20.59 13.10
C ILE A 405 -0.23 -21.23 13.49
N GLU A 406 0.83 -20.43 13.63
CA GLU A 406 2.15 -20.91 14.10
C GLU A 406 2.19 -21.26 15.59
N GLU A 407 1.22 -20.79 16.37
CA GLU A 407 1.09 -21.09 17.81
C GLU A 407 0.36 -22.43 18.03
N ASP A 408 -0.37 -22.92 17.03
CA ASP A 408 -1.13 -24.18 17.08
C ASP A 408 -0.26 -25.44 16.88
N GLY A 409 -0.83 -26.61 17.17
CA GLY A 409 -0.22 -27.90 16.82
C GLY A 409 1.13 -28.15 17.51
N GLN A 410 1.27 -27.70 18.76
CA GLN A 410 2.45 -28.02 19.58
C GLN A 410 2.56 -29.55 19.74
N GLY A 411 3.73 -30.10 19.42
CA GLY A 411 3.97 -31.55 19.43
C GLY A 411 3.25 -32.35 18.32
N GLN A 412 2.66 -31.68 17.33
CA GLN A 412 2.06 -32.33 16.16
C GLN A 412 2.86 -31.97 14.90
N ASN A 413 3.09 -32.96 14.03
CA ASN A 413 3.90 -32.79 12.81
C ASN A 413 3.40 -31.64 11.93
N TRP A 414 2.09 -31.50 11.73
CA TRP A 414 1.55 -30.38 10.91
C TRP A 414 1.83 -29.01 11.53
N GLY A 415 1.88 -28.89 12.86
CA GLY A 415 2.22 -27.64 13.54
C GLY A 415 3.71 -27.33 13.40
N GLU A 416 4.56 -28.36 13.44
CA GLU A 416 5.99 -28.23 13.14
C GLU A 416 6.22 -27.79 11.69
N LEU A 417 5.45 -28.33 10.74
CA LEU A 417 5.48 -27.89 9.35
C LEU A 417 5.14 -26.40 9.21
N VAL A 418 4.07 -25.92 9.86
CA VAL A 418 3.69 -24.50 9.86
C VAL A 418 4.84 -23.63 10.39
N ARG A 419 5.39 -23.98 11.57
CA ARG A 419 6.49 -23.22 12.20
C ARG A 419 7.76 -23.24 11.34
N GLY A 420 8.12 -24.40 10.80
CA GLY A 420 9.28 -24.56 9.92
C GLY A 420 9.17 -23.71 8.66
N LEU A 421 8.00 -23.72 8.00
CA LEU A 421 7.73 -22.89 6.82
C LEU A 421 7.76 -21.40 7.16
N LYS A 422 7.18 -20.97 8.30
CA LYS A 422 7.26 -19.58 8.74
C LYS A 422 8.70 -19.14 9.06
N SER A 423 9.51 -20.03 9.63
CA SER A 423 10.94 -19.77 9.88
C SER A 423 11.74 -19.65 8.57
N LEU A 424 11.42 -20.46 7.56
CA LEU A 424 12.13 -20.52 6.30
C LEU A 424 11.71 -19.44 5.29
N LEU A 425 10.41 -19.18 5.16
CA LEU A 425 9.81 -18.27 4.17
C LEU A 425 9.40 -16.92 4.77
N GLY A 426 9.28 -16.81 6.10
CA GLY A 426 8.92 -15.58 6.80
C GLY A 426 10.05 -14.57 6.88
N ARG A 427 9.80 -13.41 7.49
CA ARG A 427 10.75 -12.29 7.55
C ARG A 427 12.08 -12.72 8.19
N GLY A 428 13.18 -12.65 7.44
CA GLY A 428 14.52 -13.04 7.89
C GLY A 428 14.84 -14.53 7.71
N GLY A 429 13.90 -15.32 7.16
CA GLY A 429 14.12 -16.72 6.81
C GLY A 429 15.03 -16.88 5.58
N LYS A 430 15.66 -18.06 5.47
CA LYS A 430 16.62 -18.39 4.41
C LYS A 430 16.06 -18.25 2.99
N TYR A 431 14.78 -18.54 2.82
CA TYR A 431 14.06 -18.54 1.54
C TYR A 431 13.02 -17.41 1.48
N ALA A 432 13.17 -16.38 2.31
CA ALA A 432 12.23 -15.27 2.35
C ALA A 432 12.28 -14.46 1.05
N ASP A 433 11.18 -14.43 0.31
CA ASP A 433 11.03 -13.67 -0.92
C ASP A 433 9.73 -12.83 -0.87
N PRO A 434 9.81 -11.48 -0.81
CA PRO A 434 8.64 -10.62 -0.77
C PRO A 434 7.84 -10.59 -2.09
N PHE A 435 8.40 -11.11 -3.20
CA PHE A 435 7.77 -11.15 -4.52
C PHE A 435 7.17 -12.51 -4.85
N ASN A 436 7.59 -13.58 -4.16
CA ASN A 436 7.03 -14.92 -4.27
C ASN A 436 6.22 -15.27 -3.00
N ASN A 437 5.05 -14.63 -2.84
CA ASN A 437 4.22 -14.83 -1.65
C ASN A 437 3.60 -16.24 -1.62
N ILE A 438 4.02 -17.06 -0.67
CA ILE A 438 3.42 -18.38 -0.41
C ILE A 438 2.37 -18.24 0.70
N LEU A 439 1.10 -18.37 0.32
CA LEU A 439 -0.01 -18.36 1.25
C LEU A 439 -0.07 -19.71 1.99
N VAL A 440 0.39 -19.74 3.24
CA VAL A 440 0.29 -20.92 4.10
C VAL A 440 -1.03 -20.88 4.87
N THR A 441 -1.86 -21.90 4.69
CA THR A 441 -3.16 -22.04 5.34
C THR A 441 -3.33 -23.44 5.93
N ASN A 442 -3.96 -23.55 7.08
CA ASN A 442 -4.38 -24.83 7.65
C ASN A 442 -5.77 -25.23 7.12
N ALA A 443 -6.04 -26.52 7.06
CA ALA A 443 -7.28 -27.10 6.56
C ALA A 443 -7.86 -28.17 7.47
N SER A 444 -9.18 -28.29 7.48
CA SER A 444 -9.89 -29.36 8.19
C SER A 444 -9.75 -30.75 7.59
N PHE A 445 -9.02 -30.89 6.47
CA PHE A 445 -8.68 -32.19 5.91
C PHE A 445 -7.84 -32.99 6.89
N LEU A 446 -8.15 -34.29 6.99
CA LEU A 446 -7.40 -35.19 7.86
C LEU A 446 -5.95 -35.30 7.37
N PRO A 447 -4.96 -35.27 8.28
CA PRO A 447 -3.59 -35.60 7.94
C PRO A 447 -3.51 -37.02 7.37
N SER A 448 -2.62 -37.24 6.40
CA SER A 448 -2.30 -38.58 5.92
C SER A 448 -1.89 -39.46 7.10
N SER A 449 -2.51 -40.63 7.24
CA SER A 449 -2.08 -41.61 8.23
C SER A 449 -0.77 -42.20 7.74
N SER A 450 0.35 -41.87 8.37
CA SER A 450 1.52 -42.74 8.30
C SER A 450 1.06 -44.09 8.83
N SER A 451 1.09 -45.12 7.99
CA SER A 451 0.70 -46.49 8.32
C SER A 451 1.28 -46.87 9.69
N SER A 452 0.44 -46.84 10.73
CA SER A 452 0.80 -47.12 12.11
C SER A 452 0.91 -48.63 12.32
N LEU A 453 1.80 -49.26 11.56
CA LEU A 453 2.20 -50.66 11.70
C LEU A 453 3.72 -50.80 11.52
N SER A 454 4.49 -50.05 12.30
CA SER A 454 5.85 -50.47 12.67
C SER A 454 6.25 -49.88 14.02
N THR A 455 6.32 -50.76 15.02
CA THR A 455 6.89 -50.52 16.35
C THR A 455 8.41 -50.41 16.27
N SER A 456 8.93 -49.42 15.56
CA SER A 456 10.36 -49.09 15.50
C SER A 456 10.54 -47.58 15.61
N ALA A 457 11.41 -47.16 16.55
CA ALA A 457 11.62 -45.80 17.04
C ALA A 457 12.25 -44.80 16.03
N SER A 458 11.92 -44.87 14.75
CA SER A 458 12.50 -44.00 13.71
C SER A 458 11.54 -43.75 12.53
N THR A 459 10.25 -43.51 12.79
CA THR A 459 9.35 -43.03 11.73
C THR A 459 9.66 -41.56 11.43
N PRO A 460 9.90 -41.17 10.17
CA PRO A 460 10.14 -39.77 9.83
C PRO A 460 8.91 -38.93 10.22
N GLN A 461 9.13 -37.82 10.91
CA GLN A 461 8.06 -36.87 11.24
C GLN A 461 7.64 -36.15 9.95
N THR A 462 6.45 -36.46 9.46
CA THR A 462 5.92 -35.89 8.23
C THR A 462 4.50 -35.37 8.41
N ALA A 463 4.10 -34.44 7.54
CA ALA A 463 2.75 -33.88 7.47
C ALA A 463 2.27 -33.82 6.02
N SER A 464 0.96 -33.79 5.79
CA SER A 464 0.39 -33.75 4.44
C SER A 464 -0.17 -32.38 4.08
N ALA A 465 -0.09 -32.00 2.81
CA ALA A 465 -0.61 -30.72 2.32
C ALA A 465 -0.99 -30.75 0.83
N PHE A 466 -1.88 -29.86 0.44
CA PHE A 466 -2.17 -29.56 -0.96
C PHE A 466 -1.41 -28.30 -1.41
N LEU A 467 -1.05 -28.24 -2.69
CA LEU A 467 -0.35 -27.11 -3.29
C LEU A 467 -1.07 -26.63 -4.57
N PHE A 468 -1.52 -25.39 -4.53
CA PHE A 468 -2.18 -24.69 -5.64
C PHE A 468 -1.35 -23.49 -6.10
N PRO A 469 -1.42 -23.07 -7.37
CA PRO A 469 -2.22 -23.63 -8.48
C PRO A 469 -1.52 -24.77 -9.23
N SER A 470 -0.57 -25.49 -8.61
CA SER A 470 0.05 -26.68 -9.24
C SER A 470 -0.81 -27.94 -9.20
N PHE A 471 -1.92 -27.92 -8.45
CA PHE A 471 -2.83 -29.06 -8.28
C PHE A 471 -2.10 -30.33 -7.85
N LYS A 472 -1.34 -30.25 -6.76
CA LYS A 472 -0.62 -31.40 -6.19
C LYS A 472 -1.04 -31.66 -4.75
N TYR A 473 -1.15 -32.93 -4.38
CA TYR A 473 -1.29 -33.39 -3.01
C TYR A 473 -0.01 -34.09 -2.58
N PHE A 474 0.51 -33.74 -1.41
CA PHE A 474 1.69 -34.34 -0.81
C PHE A 474 1.26 -35.09 0.45
N PRO A 475 1.25 -36.43 0.44
CA PRO A 475 0.90 -37.21 1.63
C PRO A 475 2.01 -37.19 2.69
N SER A 476 3.26 -36.90 2.33
CA SER A 476 4.41 -36.93 3.24
C SER A 476 5.41 -35.80 2.98
N ILE A 477 5.33 -34.72 3.77
CA ILE A 477 6.30 -33.61 3.78
C ILE A 477 7.13 -33.68 5.07
N PRO A 478 8.47 -33.79 5.00
CA PRO A 478 9.34 -33.74 6.17
C PRO A 478 9.21 -32.42 6.93
N VAL A 479 9.19 -32.50 8.27
CA VAL A 479 9.04 -31.32 9.14
C VAL A 479 10.34 -30.91 9.83
N SER A 480 11.37 -31.75 9.76
CA SER A 480 12.70 -31.47 10.30
C SER A 480 13.39 -30.32 9.56
N LEU A 481 14.07 -29.47 10.32
CA LEU A 481 14.96 -28.43 9.82
C LEU A 481 16.39 -28.98 9.67
N PRO A 482 17.24 -28.36 8.81
CA PRO A 482 18.58 -28.89 8.55
C PRO A 482 19.49 -28.82 9.77
N ASP A 483 19.67 -29.96 10.45
CA ASP A 483 20.67 -30.14 11.50
C ASP A 483 21.93 -30.78 10.93
N SER A 484 22.85 -29.97 10.39
CA SER A 484 24.29 -30.25 10.13
C SER A 484 24.71 -31.59 9.45
N ALA A 485 23.79 -32.47 9.07
CA ALA A 485 24.04 -33.77 8.46
C ALA A 485 23.61 -33.76 6.98
N PRO A 486 24.51 -34.03 6.03
CA PRO A 486 24.30 -33.73 4.62
C PRO A 486 23.45 -34.76 3.82
N ALA A 487 22.75 -35.69 4.47
CA ALA A 487 22.22 -36.89 3.80
C ALA A 487 20.71 -37.18 3.96
N THR A 488 19.88 -36.28 4.52
CA THR A 488 18.44 -36.54 4.67
C THR A 488 17.57 -35.47 3.99
N THR A 489 16.55 -35.90 3.26
CA THR A 489 15.47 -35.06 2.71
C THR A 489 14.74 -34.36 3.86
N ASP A 490 14.86 -33.03 3.91
CA ASP A 490 14.32 -32.18 4.98
C ASP A 490 13.27 -31.19 4.44
N LEU A 491 12.75 -30.33 5.32
CA LEU A 491 11.79 -29.30 4.91
C LEU A 491 12.38 -28.30 3.90
N SER A 492 13.69 -28.04 3.97
CA SER A 492 14.37 -27.16 3.00
C SER A 492 14.34 -27.76 1.59
N THR A 493 14.49 -29.08 1.46
CA THR A 493 14.38 -29.79 0.19
C THR A 493 13.00 -29.63 -0.41
N PHE A 494 11.92 -29.74 0.39
CA PHE A 494 10.55 -29.47 -0.08
C PHE A 494 10.38 -28.02 -0.58
N VAL A 495 10.87 -27.03 0.18
CA VAL A 495 10.80 -25.61 -0.20
C VAL A 495 11.50 -25.39 -1.55
N ARG A 496 12.71 -25.92 -1.71
CA ARG A 496 13.50 -25.79 -2.94
C ARG A 496 12.87 -26.53 -4.12
N ALA A 497 12.23 -27.67 -3.88
CA ALA A 497 11.61 -28.47 -4.92
C ALA A 497 10.29 -27.86 -5.45
N PHE A 498 9.47 -27.24 -4.57
CA PHE A 498 8.09 -26.89 -4.95
C PHE A 498 7.61 -25.49 -4.61
N LEU A 499 8.25 -24.75 -3.70
CA LEU A 499 7.75 -23.44 -3.23
C LEU A 499 8.58 -22.26 -3.73
N LEU A 500 9.83 -22.46 -4.12
CA LEU A 500 10.62 -21.44 -4.79
C LEU A 500 10.07 -21.14 -6.20
N PRO A 501 10.27 -19.93 -6.73
CA PRO A 501 9.83 -19.59 -8.08
C PRO A 501 10.64 -20.35 -9.14
N ILE A 502 10.01 -20.68 -10.27
CA ILE A 502 10.68 -21.37 -11.40
C ILE A 502 11.74 -20.47 -12.02
N GLU A 503 11.44 -19.18 -12.17
CA GLU A 503 12.35 -18.17 -12.65
C GLU A 503 12.50 -17.07 -11.61
N SER A 504 13.73 -16.63 -11.40
CA SER A 504 14.02 -15.51 -10.51
C SER A 504 14.32 -14.25 -11.33
N ARG A 505 13.35 -13.33 -11.39
CA ARG A 505 13.52 -12.01 -12.03
C ARG A 505 14.29 -11.01 -11.13
N HIS A 506 14.61 -11.42 -9.90
CA HIS A 506 15.16 -10.59 -8.83
C HIS A 506 16.40 -11.21 -8.15
N GLY A 507 17.06 -12.19 -8.78
CA GLY A 507 18.30 -12.80 -8.25
C GLY A 507 18.15 -13.68 -7.00
N GLY A 508 16.92 -13.91 -6.52
CA GLY A 508 16.58 -14.88 -5.48
C GLY A 508 16.75 -16.34 -5.92
N GLN A 509 16.71 -17.26 -4.95
CA GLN A 509 16.85 -18.69 -5.20
C GLN A 509 15.69 -19.22 -6.04
N ILE A 510 16.01 -20.06 -7.02
CA ILE A 510 15.04 -20.69 -7.91
C ILE A 510 14.75 -22.13 -7.50
N ARG A 511 13.62 -22.63 -7.98
CA ARG A 511 13.21 -24.01 -7.82
C ARG A 511 14.23 -24.97 -8.44
N ASP A 512 14.55 -26.01 -7.69
CA ASP A 512 15.40 -27.11 -8.13
C ASP A 512 14.51 -28.30 -8.51
N GLN A 513 14.25 -28.45 -9.81
CA GLN A 513 13.31 -29.46 -10.30
C GLN A 513 13.80 -30.89 -10.08
N ALA A 514 15.10 -31.12 -9.96
CA ALA A 514 15.65 -32.45 -9.70
C ALA A 514 15.23 -32.97 -8.32
N LEU A 515 15.05 -32.07 -7.34
CA LEU A 515 14.61 -32.41 -5.98
C LEU A 515 13.15 -32.86 -5.92
N ALA A 516 12.35 -32.67 -6.98
CA ALA A 516 10.99 -33.20 -7.02
C ALA A 516 10.95 -34.74 -6.99
N ALA A 517 12.02 -35.40 -7.43
CA ALA A 517 12.15 -36.86 -7.39
C ALA A 517 12.23 -37.43 -5.96
N GLU A 518 12.55 -36.59 -4.96
CA GLU A 518 12.57 -36.94 -3.53
C GLU A 518 11.16 -37.09 -2.93
N PHE A 519 10.11 -36.76 -3.70
CA PHE A 519 8.70 -36.83 -3.28
C PHE A 519 7.88 -37.69 -4.26
N PRO A 520 8.20 -38.99 -4.41
CA PRO A 520 7.57 -39.87 -5.41
C PRO A 520 6.10 -40.20 -5.12
N ASP A 521 5.65 -39.94 -3.89
CA ASP A 521 4.27 -40.13 -3.41
C ASP A 521 3.37 -38.91 -3.66
N ALA A 522 3.90 -37.83 -4.25
CA ALA A 522 3.12 -36.67 -4.62
C ALA A 522 2.11 -37.01 -5.73
N VAL A 523 0.83 -36.69 -5.50
CA VAL A 523 -0.28 -36.98 -6.41
C VAL A 523 -0.67 -35.73 -7.18
N ASP A 524 -0.75 -35.80 -8.51
CA ASP A 524 -1.33 -34.75 -9.35
C ASP A 524 -2.86 -34.85 -9.33
N LEU A 525 -3.53 -33.76 -8.98
CA LEU A 525 -4.99 -33.65 -8.99
C LEU A 525 -5.44 -33.22 -10.39
N GLN A 526 -6.14 -34.11 -11.08
CA GLN A 526 -6.66 -33.87 -12.42
C GLN A 526 -8.18 -33.73 -12.43
N HIS A 527 -8.88 -34.26 -11.43
CA HIS A 527 -10.32 -34.44 -11.54
C HIS A 527 -11.14 -33.84 -10.41
N SER A 528 -10.66 -33.92 -9.16
CA SER A 528 -11.42 -33.50 -7.99
C SER A 528 -11.37 -31.98 -7.78
N PRO A 529 -12.51 -31.25 -7.88
CA PRO A 529 -12.57 -29.86 -7.45
C PRO A 529 -12.33 -29.74 -5.94
N VAL A 530 -11.70 -28.63 -5.54
CA VAL A 530 -11.38 -28.35 -4.13
C VAL A 530 -12.06 -27.04 -3.72
N VAL A 531 -13.01 -27.15 -2.80
CA VAL A 531 -13.79 -26.06 -2.22
C VAL A 531 -13.27 -25.77 -0.81
N LEU A 532 -12.71 -24.58 -0.62
CA LEU A 532 -12.13 -24.15 0.64
C LEU A 532 -12.94 -23.00 1.23
N ILE A 533 -13.38 -23.13 2.47
CA ILE A 533 -14.26 -22.18 3.13
C ILE A 533 -13.52 -21.59 4.32
N CYS A 534 -13.34 -20.27 4.37
CA CYS A 534 -12.66 -19.63 5.50
C CYS A 534 -13.49 -19.81 6.79
N GLY A 535 -13.02 -20.65 7.70
CA GLY A 535 -13.68 -21.00 8.97
C GLY A 535 -12.96 -20.50 10.22
N HIS A 536 -11.98 -19.61 10.07
CA HIS A 536 -11.09 -19.18 11.16
C HIS A 536 -11.78 -18.28 12.20
N GLY A 537 -12.48 -18.89 13.16
CA GLY A 537 -13.21 -18.24 14.25
C GLY A 537 -12.28 -17.51 15.22
N GLY A 538 -11.13 -18.11 15.55
CA GLY A 538 -10.09 -17.47 16.37
C GLY A 538 -9.52 -16.17 15.80
N ARG A 539 -9.75 -15.88 14.50
CA ARG A 539 -9.39 -14.61 13.85
C ARG A 539 -10.58 -13.71 13.58
N ASP A 540 -11.71 -14.26 13.11
CA ASP A 540 -12.95 -13.52 12.91
C ASP A 540 -14.17 -14.43 13.07
N MET A 541 -15.00 -14.11 14.05
CA MET A 541 -16.17 -14.93 14.39
C MET A 541 -17.22 -15.01 13.28
N ARG A 542 -17.30 -14.05 12.35
CA ARG A 542 -18.23 -14.16 11.21
C ARG A 542 -17.86 -15.32 10.31
N CYS A 543 -16.57 -15.52 10.06
CA CYS A 543 -16.06 -16.67 9.31
C CYS A 543 -16.31 -17.97 10.08
N GLY A 544 -16.03 -18.00 11.38
CA GLY A 544 -16.26 -19.18 12.23
C GLY A 544 -17.73 -19.63 12.28
N VAL A 545 -18.68 -18.69 12.30
CA VAL A 545 -20.12 -18.98 12.33
C VAL A 545 -20.67 -19.36 10.94
N MET A 546 -20.23 -18.68 9.88
CA MET A 546 -20.73 -18.91 8.52
C MET A 546 -20.24 -20.26 7.95
N ALA A 547 -18.98 -20.61 8.21
CA ALA A 547 -18.32 -21.67 7.45
C ALA A 547 -18.92 -23.08 7.62
N PRO A 548 -19.34 -23.55 8.83
CA PRO A 548 -19.97 -24.86 8.97
C PRO A 548 -21.29 -25.00 8.19
N VAL A 549 -22.07 -23.91 8.10
CA VAL A 549 -23.33 -23.89 7.35
C VAL A 549 -23.06 -23.98 5.85
N LEU A 550 -22.04 -23.24 5.36
CA LEU A 550 -21.62 -23.34 3.96
C LEU A 550 -21.06 -24.72 3.63
N GLU A 551 -20.22 -25.30 4.48
CA GLU A 551 -19.63 -26.64 4.26
C GLU A 551 -20.71 -27.70 4.11
N THR A 552 -21.70 -27.70 5.02
CA THR A 552 -22.84 -28.62 4.98
C THR A 552 -23.65 -28.46 3.68
N GLU A 553 -23.89 -27.21 3.27
CA GLU A 553 -24.67 -26.94 2.07
C GLU A 553 -23.89 -27.30 0.78
N PHE A 554 -22.58 -27.04 0.73
CA PHE A 554 -21.73 -27.47 -0.38
C PHE A 554 -21.70 -28.99 -0.50
N GLN A 555 -21.57 -29.72 0.62
CA GLN A 555 -21.64 -31.17 0.64
C GLN A 555 -22.97 -31.67 0.09
N ARG A 556 -24.09 -31.14 0.60
CA ARG A 556 -25.44 -31.52 0.16
C ARG A 556 -25.65 -31.29 -1.34
N VAL A 557 -25.27 -30.11 -1.86
CA VAL A 557 -25.46 -29.77 -3.27
C VAL A 557 -24.54 -30.61 -4.16
N LEU A 558 -23.25 -30.75 -3.83
CA LEU A 558 -22.32 -31.55 -4.64
C LEU A 558 -22.70 -33.03 -4.66
N GLN A 559 -23.15 -33.59 -3.53
CA GLN A 559 -23.69 -34.96 -3.47
C GLN A 559 -24.90 -35.14 -4.39
N SER A 560 -25.80 -34.16 -4.44
CA SER A 560 -26.94 -34.21 -5.37
C SER A 560 -26.54 -34.18 -6.85
N LYS A 561 -25.30 -33.76 -7.16
CA LYS A 561 -24.72 -33.74 -8.51
C LYS A 561 -23.80 -34.95 -8.76
N GLY A 562 -23.75 -35.93 -7.85
CA GLY A 562 -22.98 -37.17 -8.01
C GLY A 562 -21.56 -37.14 -7.43
N TYR A 563 -21.18 -36.10 -6.69
CA TYR A 563 -19.89 -36.08 -6.01
C TYR A 563 -19.95 -36.75 -4.64
N THR A 564 -18.99 -37.62 -4.37
CA THR A 564 -18.69 -38.15 -3.05
C THR A 564 -17.94 -37.11 -2.22
N SER A 565 -18.29 -36.99 -0.94
CA SER A 565 -17.60 -36.12 0.01
C SER A 565 -16.57 -36.95 0.79
N ALA A 566 -15.37 -36.40 1.00
CA ALA A 566 -14.31 -37.02 1.78
C ALA A 566 -14.82 -37.43 3.18
N GLY A 567 -15.06 -38.73 3.37
CA GLY A 567 -15.63 -39.30 4.59
C GLY A 567 -16.13 -40.74 4.45
N SER A 568 -16.41 -41.22 3.23
CA SER A 568 -16.87 -42.61 3.00
C SER A 568 -15.78 -43.60 2.60
N ASP A 569 -14.65 -43.14 2.04
CA ASP A 569 -13.48 -43.98 1.76
C ASP A 569 -12.20 -43.12 1.77
N ASN A 570 -11.34 -43.31 2.76
CA ASN A 570 -10.10 -42.53 2.97
C ASN A 570 -8.99 -42.83 1.93
N SER A 571 -9.27 -43.64 0.90
CA SER A 571 -8.28 -44.11 -0.07
C SER A 571 -8.22 -43.29 -1.37
N VAL A 572 -9.28 -42.54 -1.71
CA VAL A 572 -9.38 -41.82 -2.98
C VAL A 572 -9.00 -40.35 -2.81
N VAL A 573 -7.84 -39.96 -3.33
CA VAL A 573 -7.35 -38.56 -3.32
C VAL A 573 -7.87 -37.77 -4.54
N ASP A 574 -7.95 -38.41 -5.71
CA ASP A 574 -8.40 -37.77 -6.96
C ASP A 574 -9.33 -38.70 -7.76
N SER A 575 -10.50 -38.20 -8.15
CA SER A 575 -11.48 -38.94 -8.97
C SER A 575 -12.49 -37.97 -9.61
N PRO A 576 -13.03 -38.25 -10.82
CA PRO A 576 -14.09 -37.45 -11.43
C PRO A 576 -15.35 -37.30 -10.56
N GLU A 577 -15.62 -38.26 -9.69
CA GLU A 577 -16.80 -38.30 -8.80
C GLU A 577 -16.46 -37.87 -7.37
N HIS A 578 -15.30 -37.25 -7.14
CA HIS A 578 -14.86 -36.82 -5.81
C HIS A 578 -14.69 -35.31 -5.73
N ALA A 579 -15.09 -34.71 -4.62
CA ALA A 579 -14.86 -33.29 -4.35
C ALA A 579 -14.30 -33.09 -2.94
N HIS A 580 -13.26 -32.27 -2.83
CA HIS A 580 -12.68 -31.90 -1.54
C HIS A 580 -13.40 -30.66 -1.02
N ILE A 581 -14.00 -30.75 0.17
CA ILE A 581 -14.70 -29.63 0.81
C ILE A 581 -14.13 -29.50 2.21
N GLY A 582 -13.53 -28.36 2.53
CA GLY A 582 -12.84 -28.17 3.80
C GLY A 582 -12.90 -26.74 4.31
N LEU A 583 -12.86 -26.63 5.64
CA LEU A 583 -12.65 -25.36 6.33
C LEU A 583 -11.18 -25.00 6.30
N ILE A 584 -10.87 -23.71 6.18
CA ILE A 584 -9.49 -23.22 6.16
C ILE A 584 -9.26 -22.05 7.11
N SER A 585 -7.99 -21.91 7.52
CA SER A 585 -7.54 -20.75 8.28
C SER A 585 -7.64 -19.47 7.46
N HIS A 586 -7.51 -18.32 8.13
CA HIS A 586 -7.79 -17.00 7.55
C HIS A 586 -6.98 -16.70 6.28
N VAL A 587 -7.68 -16.32 5.20
CA VAL A 587 -7.12 -15.97 3.89
C VAL A 587 -7.21 -14.48 3.54
N GLY A 588 -7.60 -13.63 4.51
CA GLY A 588 -7.86 -12.21 4.28
C GLY A 588 -9.30 -11.93 3.81
N GLY A 589 -9.78 -10.71 4.05
CA GLY A 589 -11.13 -10.29 3.64
C GLY A 589 -12.26 -10.75 4.57
N HIS A 590 -12.00 -10.87 5.89
CA HIS A 590 -13.01 -11.29 6.86
C HIS A 590 -14.25 -10.36 6.94
N LYS A 591 -14.12 -9.09 6.52
CA LYS A 591 -15.26 -8.18 6.35
C LYS A 591 -16.29 -8.66 5.30
N TYR A 592 -15.87 -9.54 4.39
CA TYR A 592 -16.69 -10.16 3.35
C TYR A 592 -16.97 -11.64 3.69
N ALA A 593 -17.28 -11.94 4.96
CA ALA A 593 -17.49 -13.30 5.45
C ALA A 593 -18.40 -14.13 4.53
N GLY A 594 -18.17 -15.44 4.50
CA GLY A 594 -18.53 -16.26 3.34
C GLY A 594 -17.44 -16.24 2.27
N ASN A 595 -16.17 -16.26 2.70
CA ASN A 595 -15.04 -16.38 1.80
C ASN A 595 -14.87 -17.84 1.36
N VAL A 596 -14.96 -18.09 0.06
CA VAL A 596 -14.87 -19.41 -0.54
C VAL A 596 -13.83 -19.37 -1.67
N ILE A 597 -12.95 -20.36 -1.73
CA ILE A 597 -12.00 -20.56 -2.82
C ILE A 597 -12.39 -21.86 -3.52
N VAL A 598 -12.56 -21.81 -4.84
CA VAL A 598 -12.86 -22.97 -5.67
C VAL A 598 -11.69 -23.21 -6.62
N TYR A 599 -10.95 -24.28 -6.40
CA TYR A 599 -9.91 -24.74 -7.32
C TYR A 599 -10.48 -25.78 -8.28
N ILE A 600 -10.42 -25.48 -9.57
CA ILE A 600 -10.88 -26.37 -10.64
C ILE A 600 -9.67 -27.07 -11.26
N PRO A 601 -9.57 -28.40 -11.17
CA PRO A 601 -8.39 -29.11 -11.63
C PRO A 601 -8.26 -29.12 -13.15
N PRO A 602 -7.04 -29.22 -13.68
CA PRO A 602 -6.75 -29.06 -15.11
C PRO A 602 -7.39 -30.13 -16.01
N GLY A 603 -7.66 -31.33 -15.49
CA GLY A 603 -8.31 -32.42 -16.23
C GLY A 603 -9.84 -32.41 -16.16
N MET A 604 -10.46 -31.43 -15.48
CA MET A 604 -11.92 -31.33 -15.39
C MET A 604 -12.52 -30.91 -16.74
N LYS A 605 -13.67 -31.48 -17.06
CA LYS A 605 -14.45 -31.17 -18.26
C LYS A 605 -15.71 -30.40 -17.89
N GLU A 606 -16.22 -29.62 -18.84
CA GLU A 606 -17.49 -28.93 -18.68
C GLU A 606 -18.65 -29.93 -18.59
N ALA A 607 -19.59 -29.71 -17.67
CA ALA A 607 -20.68 -30.63 -17.45
C ALA A 607 -21.53 -30.83 -18.71
N GLY A 608 -21.76 -32.09 -19.10
CA GLY A 608 -22.51 -32.44 -20.31
C GLY A 608 -21.76 -32.22 -21.62
N SER A 609 -20.46 -31.92 -21.58
CA SER A 609 -19.61 -31.72 -22.75
C SER A 609 -18.28 -32.48 -22.64
N SER A 610 -17.65 -32.73 -23.79
CA SER A 610 -16.28 -33.24 -23.87
C SER A 610 -15.22 -32.13 -23.86
N SER A 611 -15.63 -30.86 -23.88
CA SER A 611 -14.74 -29.70 -23.82
C SER A 611 -14.00 -29.61 -22.47
N PRO A 612 -12.74 -29.13 -22.46
CA PRO A 612 -12.07 -28.74 -21.23
C PRO A 612 -12.92 -27.73 -20.47
N HIS A 613 -12.96 -27.84 -19.15
CA HIS A 613 -13.68 -26.90 -18.33
C HIS A 613 -13.08 -25.48 -18.51
N PRO A 614 -13.88 -24.43 -18.78
CA PRO A 614 -13.35 -23.08 -19.05
C PRO A 614 -12.48 -22.50 -17.94
N LEU A 615 -12.69 -22.95 -16.70
CA LEU A 615 -11.90 -22.56 -15.52
C LEU A 615 -10.84 -23.58 -15.11
N ALA A 616 -10.58 -24.61 -15.92
CA ALA A 616 -9.58 -25.64 -15.63
C ALA A 616 -8.21 -25.01 -15.30
N GLY A 617 -7.59 -25.51 -14.22
CA GLY A 617 -6.29 -25.02 -13.74
C GLY A 617 -6.35 -23.71 -12.96
N LYS A 618 -7.54 -23.19 -12.62
CA LYS A 618 -7.71 -21.89 -11.95
C LYS A 618 -8.29 -22.04 -10.55
N GLY A 619 -7.92 -21.10 -9.68
CA GLY A 619 -8.52 -20.92 -8.35
C GLY A 619 -9.36 -19.66 -8.30
N ILE A 620 -10.66 -19.79 -8.06
CA ILE A 620 -11.63 -18.68 -8.06
C ILE A 620 -11.97 -18.30 -6.63
N TRP A 621 -11.84 -17.02 -6.30
CA TRP A 621 -12.15 -16.51 -4.95
C TRP A 621 -13.48 -15.79 -4.94
N TYR A 622 -14.33 -16.17 -4.00
CA TYR A 622 -15.60 -15.56 -3.70
C TYR A 622 -15.63 -14.98 -2.28
N GLY A 623 -16.45 -13.95 -2.09
CA GLY A 623 -16.81 -13.39 -0.79
C GLY A 623 -18.31 -13.21 -0.68
N ARG A 624 -18.83 -13.01 0.54
CA ARG A 624 -20.27 -12.85 0.81
C ARG A 624 -21.11 -14.04 0.33
N ILE A 625 -20.51 -15.23 0.26
CA ILE A 625 -21.26 -16.45 0.00
C ILE A 625 -22.12 -16.75 1.22
N GLU A 626 -23.40 -16.99 0.95
CA GLU A 626 -24.41 -17.39 1.92
C GLU A 626 -24.95 -18.74 1.47
N PRO A 627 -25.64 -19.51 2.34
CA PRO A 627 -26.17 -20.83 1.96
C PRO A 627 -27.01 -20.80 0.68
N LYS A 628 -27.82 -19.76 0.46
CA LYS A 628 -28.60 -19.58 -0.76
C LYS A 628 -27.78 -19.47 -2.05
N HIS A 629 -26.53 -19.00 -1.96
CA HIS A 629 -25.65 -18.84 -3.12
C HIS A 629 -24.90 -20.12 -3.49
N VAL A 630 -24.86 -21.12 -2.60
CA VAL A 630 -24.05 -22.34 -2.79
C VAL A 630 -24.46 -23.10 -4.03
N GLN A 631 -25.77 -23.26 -4.28
CA GLN A 631 -26.26 -23.92 -5.49
C GLN A 631 -25.75 -23.23 -6.75
N GLY A 632 -25.85 -21.90 -6.82
CA GLY A 632 -25.36 -21.12 -7.95
C GLY A 632 -23.85 -21.28 -8.15
N VAL A 633 -23.05 -21.27 -7.07
CA VAL A 633 -21.59 -21.51 -7.18
C VAL A 633 -21.28 -22.90 -7.75
N VAL A 634 -22.00 -23.94 -7.32
CA VAL A 634 -21.79 -25.30 -7.85
C VAL A 634 -22.17 -25.37 -9.32
N GLU A 635 -23.34 -24.86 -9.70
CA GLU A 635 -23.86 -24.99 -11.05
C GLU A 635 -23.13 -24.09 -12.06
N GLU A 636 -22.94 -22.81 -11.74
CA GLU A 636 -22.31 -21.87 -12.65
C GLU A 636 -20.79 -22.04 -12.68
N THR A 637 -20.13 -22.19 -11.52
CA THR A 637 -18.66 -22.18 -11.45
C THR A 637 -18.03 -23.57 -11.50
N ILE A 638 -18.49 -24.52 -10.68
CA ILE A 638 -17.85 -25.84 -10.59
C ILE A 638 -18.21 -26.70 -11.81
N LEU A 639 -19.45 -26.63 -12.28
CA LEU A 639 -19.93 -27.44 -13.40
C LEU A 639 -19.92 -26.70 -14.74
N GLY A 640 -20.35 -25.43 -14.74
CA GLY A 640 -20.58 -24.63 -15.94
C GLY A 640 -19.43 -23.71 -16.37
N GLY A 641 -18.33 -23.64 -15.62
CA GLY A 641 -17.16 -22.84 -16.00
C GLY A 641 -17.35 -21.33 -16.09
N LYS A 642 -18.33 -20.77 -15.38
CA LYS A 642 -18.60 -19.34 -15.32
C LYS A 642 -18.32 -18.76 -13.94
N VAL A 643 -17.74 -17.56 -13.92
CA VAL A 643 -17.50 -16.82 -12.68
C VAL A 643 -18.69 -15.93 -12.36
N ILE A 644 -19.15 -15.98 -11.12
CA ILE A 644 -20.28 -15.19 -10.61
C ILE A 644 -19.77 -13.80 -10.19
N THR A 645 -20.07 -12.75 -10.95
CA THR A 645 -19.41 -11.46 -10.77
C THR A 645 -19.73 -10.78 -9.44
N ASP A 646 -20.97 -10.91 -8.96
CA ASP A 646 -21.43 -10.23 -7.74
C ASP A 646 -20.72 -10.70 -6.46
N HIS A 647 -20.12 -11.90 -6.51
CA HIS A 647 -19.37 -12.48 -5.39
C HIS A 647 -17.85 -12.53 -5.65
N PHE A 648 -17.40 -12.23 -6.87
CA PHE A 648 -16.03 -12.47 -7.30
C PHE A 648 -15.03 -11.52 -6.64
N ARG A 649 -13.95 -12.09 -6.07
CA ARG A 649 -12.86 -11.33 -5.43
C ARG A 649 -11.56 -11.29 -6.24
N GLY A 650 -11.34 -12.28 -7.09
CA GLY A 650 -10.11 -12.50 -7.83
C GLY A 650 -9.96 -13.96 -8.21
N ALA A 651 -9.04 -14.26 -9.13
CA ALA A 651 -8.68 -15.62 -9.44
C ALA A 651 -7.16 -15.77 -9.54
N VAL A 652 -6.66 -16.99 -9.41
CA VAL A 652 -5.26 -17.35 -9.66
C VAL A 652 -5.19 -18.35 -10.80
N ASP A 653 -4.21 -18.15 -11.68
CA ASP A 653 -3.86 -19.06 -12.77
C ASP A 653 -2.38 -19.42 -12.67
N ARG A 654 -2.05 -20.65 -13.09
CA ARG A 654 -0.68 -21.18 -13.11
C ARG A 654 0.24 -20.37 -14.03
N GLU A 655 -0.29 -19.81 -15.12
CA GLU A 655 0.49 -19.12 -16.15
C GLU A 655 0.43 -17.59 -16.03
N SER A 656 -0.75 -17.04 -15.72
CA SER A 656 -1.02 -15.60 -15.77
C SER A 656 -0.92 -14.90 -14.41
N GLY A 657 -0.77 -15.65 -13.32
CA GLY A 657 -0.78 -15.10 -11.96
C GLY A 657 -2.19 -14.70 -11.51
N VAL A 658 -2.34 -13.52 -10.90
CA VAL A 658 -3.63 -13.04 -10.38
C VAL A 658 -4.50 -12.45 -11.50
N LEU A 659 -5.69 -13.02 -11.70
CA LEU A 659 -6.72 -12.59 -12.64
C LEU A 659 -7.78 -11.72 -11.95
N ARG A 660 -8.32 -10.75 -12.70
CA ARG A 660 -9.37 -9.79 -12.27
C ARG A 660 -10.38 -9.56 -13.40
N LEU A 661 -11.57 -9.09 -13.04
CA LEU A 661 -12.60 -8.64 -13.98
C LEU A 661 -12.46 -7.16 -14.34
#